data_AF-A0A498IR78-F1
#
_entry.id   AF-A0A498IR78-F1
#
_cell.length_a   1.000
_cell.length_b   1.000
_cell.length_c   1.000
_cell.angle_alpha   90.00
_cell.angle_beta   90.00
_cell.angle_gamma   90.00
#
_symmetry.space_group_name_H-M   'P 1'
#
loop_
_entity.id
_entity.type
_entity.pdbx_description
1 polymer ?
#
loop_
_entity_poly.entity_id
_entity_poly.type
_entity_poly.pdbx_seq_one_letter_code
_entity_poly.pdbx_strand_id
1 'polypeptide(L)'
;MALLTSFIEVHPCSHFPIQNLPYGVFKPQPGSPARPGVAIGDYVLDLSEIAAAGLFNGPILVNSDCFHQPDLNKFLALGRPAWKEARATIQKLLSSTEPTLRDNESLRQKSLLPLSKVEMVLPITIGDYTDFFSSMHHAKNCGTIFRGPQNAIPPNWSLRKSYLMSRFHLPIAYHGRASSIVISGTDIIRPKGQGAPTGNSPPPFGPSLKLDFELEMAAIVGPGNELGKPVGVNEAADHIFGLVLMNDWSARDIQAWEYIPLGPFLGKSFGTTISPWIVTLEALEPFLCDAPKQDPHPLPYLAEKISQNYDISLEVQIKPAGQDESHVVTKSNFNNLYWTLTQQVAHHTINGCNLRPGDLLGTGTISGPEPDSLGCLLELTWNGQKQLSLNGTPRKFLEDGDEVIISGFSKGNGYNVGFGTCSGKIMMKPSRSRRLSFSSSASTTVTYTLHNDQPAPPATTEIPIQSSDTPIPITLHLPQSTAAIKIQSAYRAHLIRTHFKTIAAVHSEADEFQRLIQRQDTVDAVRTSEREKLRMNESLMRLLLKLDSVPGVDPAVREARRKVSRRIVGLQEIVDAIVSEDVDGFWGGRDGGFGRNWDDVLAEMEEEVCRDRGGEEMERYCAQYLGFRCLQRFLQEPNIQASLFFLRTLIYDNMQLHLQRDMHLLQSESFGVPQSQFLMQLALELPPHKHRAIQRRTGVHSGQLNFI
;
A
#
# COMPACT_ATOMS: atom_id res chain seq x y z
N MET A 1 -42.52 -2.73 -23.15
CA MET A 1 -43.40 -2.53 -21.97
C MET A 1 -43.60 -1.04 -21.77
N ALA A 2 -44.78 -0.59 -21.33
CA ALA A 2 -44.97 0.81 -20.96
C ALA A 2 -44.01 1.17 -19.81
N LEU A 3 -43.46 2.39 -19.82
CA LEU A 3 -42.57 2.86 -18.77
C LEU A 3 -43.34 2.91 -17.45
N LEU A 4 -42.81 2.28 -16.39
CA LEU A 4 -43.42 2.36 -15.06
C LEU A 4 -43.41 3.82 -14.59
N THR A 5 -44.55 4.31 -14.09
CA THR A 5 -44.70 5.67 -13.55
C THR A 5 -45.13 5.64 -12.10
N SER A 6 -44.67 6.62 -11.32
CA SER A 6 -45.01 6.80 -9.91
C SER A 6 -46.16 7.82 -9.75
N PHE A 7 -46.92 7.74 -8.65
CA PHE A 7 -47.79 8.85 -8.26
C PHE A 7 -47.00 10.02 -7.64
N ILE A 8 -45.75 9.78 -7.24
CA ILE A 8 -44.80 10.83 -6.88
C ILE A 8 -44.25 11.41 -8.18
N GLU A 9 -44.34 12.73 -8.31
CA GLU A 9 -43.74 13.44 -9.44
C GLU A 9 -42.21 13.35 -9.35
N VAL A 10 -41.58 12.87 -10.41
CA VAL A 10 -40.13 12.72 -10.49
C VAL A 10 -39.61 13.42 -11.73
N HIS A 11 -38.66 14.34 -11.54
CA HIS A 11 -37.99 15.02 -12.64
C HIS A 11 -37.18 14.02 -13.50
N PRO A 12 -37.16 14.14 -14.84
CA PRO A 12 -36.44 13.18 -15.72
C PRO A 12 -34.94 13.04 -15.42
N CYS A 13 -34.31 14.13 -14.97
CA CYS A 13 -32.89 14.12 -14.56
C CYS A 13 -32.65 13.66 -13.12
N SER A 14 -33.70 13.34 -12.36
CA SER A 14 -33.56 12.84 -10.98
C SER A 14 -32.78 11.53 -10.96
N HIS A 15 -31.96 11.35 -9.92
CA HIS A 15 -31.27 10.09 -9.68
C HIS A 15 -32.22 8.99 -9.20
N PHE A 16 -33.41 9.35 -8.71
CA PHE A 16 -34.28 8.44 -7.96
C PHE A 16 -35.66 8.25 -8.60
N PRO A 17 -35.77 7.85 -9.88
CA PRO A 17 -37.05 7.46 -10.44
C PRO A 17 -37.50 6.09 -9.91
N ILE A 18 -38.74 5.69 -10.22
CA ILE A 18 -39.32 4.41 -9.78
C ILE A 18 -38.57 3.18 -10.36
N GLN A 19 -37.74 3.39 -11.39
CA GLN A 19 -36.84 2.39 -11.96
C GLN A 19 -35.60 2.17 -11.09
N ASN A 20 -35.18 3.15 -10.28
CA ASN A 20 -34.01 3.01 -9.41
C ASN A 20 -34.38 2.33 -8.09
N LEU A 21 -35.06 3.06 -7.19
CA LEU A 21 -35.43 2.62 -5.84
C LEU A 21 -34.24 2.08 -5.02
N PRO A 22 -33.19 2.90 -4.79
CA PRO A 22 -32.02 2.47 -4.04
C PRO A 22 -32.32 2.45 -2.53
N TYR A 23 -31.61 1.60 -1.81
CA TYR A 23 -31.79 1.42 -0.36
C TYR A 23 -30.76 2.23 0.42
N GLY A 24 -31.20 2.82 1.51
CA GLY A 24 -30.34 3.58 2.42
C GLY A 24 -30.86 3.50 3.84
N VAL A 25 -30.15 4.14 4.77
CA VAL A 25 -30.56 4.25 6.17
C VAL A 25 -30.57 5.72 6.55
N PHE A 26 -31.64 6.13 7.22
CA PHE A 26 -31.83 7.52 7.60
C PHE A 26 -32.39 7.63 9.01
N LYS A 27 -32.24 8.82 9.60
CA LYS A 27 -32.98 9.24 10.78
C LYS A 27 -34.00 10.29 10.35
N PRO A 28 -35.31 10.10 10.60
CA PRO A 28 -36.34 11.08 10.28
C PRO A 28 -36.12 12.44 10.94
N GLN A 29 -35.54 12.42 12.14
CA GLN A 29 -35.20 13.61 12.92
C GLN A 29 -33.87 13.39 13.64
N PRO A 30 -33.12 14.46 13.95
CA PRO A 30 -31.91 14.36 14.75
C PRO A 30 -32.16 13.61 16.06
N GLY A 31 -31.34 12.58 16.35
CA GLY A 31 -31.44 11.76 17.55
C GLY A 31 -32.52 10.66 17.53
N SER A 32 -33.34 10.58 16.49
CA SER A 32 -34.26 9.44 16.31
C SER A 32 -33.51 8.16 15.89
N PRO A 33 -34.07 6.97 16.13
CA PRO A 33 -33.48 5.71 15.68
C PRO A 33 -33.35 5.68 14.15
N ALA A 34 -32.17 5.24 13.70
CA ALA A 34 -31.91 4.98 12.29
C ALA A 34 -32.76 3.81 11.78
N ARG A 35 -33.16 3.87 10.50
CA ARG A 35 -33.96 2.82 9.88
C ARG A 35 -33.85 2.79 8.35
N PRO A 36 -34.08 1.62 7.72
CA PRO A 36 -34.11 1.45 6.27
C PRO A 36 -35.13 2.32 5.55
N GLY A 37 -34.71 2.89 4.43
CA GLY A 37 -35.54 3.66 3.52
C GLY A 37 -35.19 3.40 2.06
N VAL A 38 -36.09 3.81 1.16
CA VAL A 38 -35.87 3.81 -0.29
C VAL A 38 -36.09 5.20 -0.88
N ALA A 39 -35.16 5.68 -1.71
CA ALA A 39 -35.30 6.98 -2.35
C ALA A 39 -36.28 6.93 -3.54
N ILE A 40 -37.14 7.96 -3.66
CA ILE A 40 -38.05 8.18 -4.78
C ILE A 40 -38.29 9.69 -4.98
N GLY A 41 -37.86 10.23 -6.12
CA GLY A 41 -37.83 11.67 -6.36
C GLY A 41 -37.06 12.40 -5.27
N ASP A 42 -37.71 13.38 -4.64
CA ASP A 42 -37.15 14.15 -3.52
C ASP A 42 -37.58 13.60 -2.14
N TYR A 43 -38.02 12.35 -2.08
CA TYR A 43 -38.52 11.69 -0.87
C TYR A 43 -37.75 10.41 -0.54
N VAL A 44 -37.78 10.05 0.74
CA VAL A 44 -37.49 8.71 1.22
C VAL A 44 -38.78 8.04 1.66
N LEU A 45 -39.00 6.81 1.19
CA LEU A 45 -40.02 5.89 1.67
C LEU A 45 -39.48 5.14 2.88
N ASP A 46 -40.05 5.38 4.06
CA ASP A 46 -39.74 4.71 5.32
C ASP A 46 -40.24 3.26 5.28
N LEU A 47 -39.32 2.29 5.16
CA LEU A 47 -39.70 0.89 5.03
C LEU A 47 -40.23 0.30 6.33
N SER A 48 -39.90 0.91 7.48
CA SER A 48 -40.43 0.47 8.79
C SER A 48 -41.91 0.77 8.91
N GLU A 49 -42.36 1.95 8.45
CA GLU A 49 -43.77 2.32 8.45
C GLU A 49 -44.58 1.46 7.46
N ILE A 50 -43.99 1.12 6.31
CA ILE A 50 -44.62 0.21 5.32
C ILE A 50 -44.72 -1.22 5.87
N ALA A 51 -43.70 -1.69 6.59
CA ALA A 51 -43.73 -2.99 7.27
C ALA A 51 -44.75 -3.02 8.42
N ALA A 52 -44.79 -1.97 9.25
CA ALA A 52 -45.77 -1.84 10.34
C ALA A 52 -47.22 -1.77 9.85
N ALA A 53 -47.44 -1.23 8.65
CA ALA A 53 -48.74 -1.25 7.97
C ALA A 53 -49.11 -2.61 7.36
N GLY A 54 -48.25 -3.62 7.45
CA GLY A 54 -48.49 -4.98 6.93
C GLY A 54 -48.47 -5.08 5.40
N LEU A 55 -47.84 -4.13 4.71
CA LEU A 55 -47.83 -4.07 3.24
C LEU A 55 -46.74 -4.95 2.61
N PHE A 56 -45.73 -5.36 3.37
CA PHE A 56 -44.86 -6.47 3.01
C PHE A 56 -45.52 -7.79 3.41
N ASN A 57 -46.44 -8.27 2.59
CA ASN A 57 -47.24 -9.47 2.85
C ASN A 57 -46.88 -10.67 1.96
N GLY A 58 -45.72 -10.62 1.31
CA GLY A 58 -45.19 -11.71 0.51
C GLY A 58 -44.62 -12.85 1.36
N PRO A 59 -44.33 -14.01 0.74
CA PRO A 59 -43.95 -15.23 1.46
C PRO A 59 -42.67 -15.11 2.28
N ILE A 60 -41.74 -14.22 1.90
CA ILE A 60 -40.44 -14.08 2.57
C ILE A 60 -40.47 -12.96 3.61
N LEU A 61 -41.06 -11.80 3.29
CA LEU A 61 -40.95 -10.61 4.14
C LEU A 61 -42.04 -10.49 5.21
N VAL A 62 -43.16 -11.21 5.09
CA VAL A 62 -44.33 -11.08 6.00
C VAL A 62 -44.02 -11.22 7.49
N ASN A 63 -43.04 -12.06 7.85
CA ASN A 63 -42.63 -12.29 9.24
C ASN A 63 -41.21 -11.77 9.52
N SER A 64 -40.66 -10.94 8.64
CA SER A 64 -39.34 -10.36 8.79
C SER A 64 -39.42 -9.01 9.48
N ASP A 65 -38.51 -8.78 10.43
CA ASP A 65 -38.26 -7.51 11.10
C ASP A 65 -37.07 -6.74 10.46
N CYS A 66 -36.61 -7.14 9.27
CA CYS A 66 -35.43 -6.57 8.64
C CYS A 66 -35.53 -5.06 8.41
N PHE A 67 -36.73 -4.52 8.18
CA PHE A 67 -36.96 -3.08 8.01
C PHE A 67 -37.17 -2.31 9.33
N HIS A 68 -37.15 -3.00 10.47
CA HIS A 68 -37.12 -2.39 11.81
C HIS A 68 -35.70 -2.36 12.42
N GLN A 69 -34.69 -2.83 11.68
CA GLN A 69 -33.29 -2.81 12.11
C GLN A 69 -32.66 -1.42 11.91
N PRO A 70 -31.57 -1.10 12.62
CA PRO A 70 -30.87 0.18 12.44
C PRO A 70 -30.00 0.24 11.18
N ASP A 71 -29.76 -0.88 10.51
CA ASP A 71 -28.98 -1.02 9.28
C ASP A 71 -29.64 -2.01 8.31
N LEU A 72 -29.07 -2.14 7.10
CA LEU A 72 -29.58 -3.06 6.09
C LEU A 72 -29.07 -4.50 6.24
N ASN A 73 -28.11 -4.80 7.12
CA ASN A 73 -27.40 -6.08 7.13
C ASN A 73 -28.33 -7.29 7.23
N LYS A 74 -29.40 -7.20 8.03
CA LYS A 74 -30.41 -8.28 8.14
C LYS A 74 -31.15 -8.50 6.83
N PHE A 75 -31.50 -7.43 6.11
CA PHE A 75 -32.14 -7.51 4.79
C PHE A 75 -31.19 -8.05 3.72
N LEU A 76 -29.91 -7.64 3.75
CA LEU A 76 -28.86 -8.18 2.89
C LEU A 76 -28.69 -9.69 3.06
N ALA A 77 -28.75 -10.18 4.30
CA ALA A 77 -28.60 -11.60 4.61
C ALA A 77 -29.72 -12.49 4.03
N LEU A 78 -30.91 -11.95 3.74
CA LEU A 78 -32.04 -12.72 3.20
C LEU A 78 -31.85 -13.12 1.74
N GLY A 79 -30.96 -12.45 1.01
CA GLY A 79 -30.62 -12.78 -0.37
C GLY A 79 -31.65 -12.38 -1.41
N ARG A 80 -31.27 -12.66 -2.67
CA ARG A 80 -31.94 -12.18 -3.88
C ARG A 80 -33.46 -12.41 -3.95
N PRO A 81 -34.02 -13.54 -3.51
CA PRO A 81 -35.48 -13.73 -3.49
C PRO A 81 -36.21 -12.66 -2.65
N ALA A 82 -35.69 -12.33 -1.47
CA ALA A 82 -36.27 -11.31 -0.60
C ALA A 82 -36.14 -9.90 -1.20
N TRP A 83 -35.01 -9.62 -1.85
CA TRP A 83 -34.78 -8.32 -2.50
C TRP A 83 -35.74 -8.09 -3.67
N LYS A 84 -35.99 -9.13 -4.48
CA LYS A 84 -36.97 -9.08 -5.56
C LYS A 84 -38.39 -8.90 -5.05
N GLU A 85 -38.75 -9.59 -3.96
CA GLU A 85 -40.06 -9.42 -3.30
C GLU A 85 -40.23 -7.98 -2.78
N ALA A 86 -39.23 -7.43 -2.10
CA ALA A 86 -39.24 -6.05 -1.61
C ALA A 86 -39.39 -5.06 -2.77
N ARG A 87 -38.55 -5.19 -3.80
CA ARG A 87 -38.56 -4.31 -4.98
C ARG A 87 -39.91 -4.34 -5.69
N ALA A 88 -40.48 -5.52 -5.94
CA ALA A 88 -41.79 -5.66 -6.59
C ALA A 88 -42.90 -5.03 -5.75
N THR A 89 -42.87 -5.22 -4.43
CA THR A 89 -43.82 -4.62 -3.50
C THR A 89 -43.73 -3.10 -3.52
N ILE A 90 -42.52 -2.55 -3.43
CA ILE A 90 -42.30 -1.09 -3.42
C ILE A 90 -42.68 -0.47 -4.77
N GLN A 91 -42.33 -1.10 -5.89
CA GLN A 91 -42.73 -0.65 -7.23
C GLN A 91 -44.25 -0.64 -7.39
N LYS A 92 -44.94 -1.66 -6.87
CA LYS A 92 -46.40 -1.70 -6.86
C LYS A 92 -46.94 -0.54 -6.02
N LEU A 93 -46.52 -0.41 -4.77
CA LEU A 93 -47.02 0.61 -3.85
C LEU A 93 -46.80 2.03 -4.36
N LEU A 94 -45.67 2.30 -5.02
CA LEU A 94 -45.35 3.61 -5.58
C LEU A 94 -45.96 3.87 -6.96
N SER A 95 -46.56 2.86 -7.61
CA SER A 95 -47.11 3.00 -8.95
C SER A 95 -48.25 4.03 -9.01
N SER A 96 -48.31 4.79 -10.10
CA SER A 96 -49.37 5.78 -10.34
C SER A 96 -50.79 5.19 -10.31
N THR A 97 -50.93 3.89 -10.58
CA THR A 97 -52.20 3.17 -10.64
C THR A 97 -52.57 2.43 -9.35
N GLU A 98 -51.69 2.37 -8.34
CA GLU A 98 -51.91 1.61 -7.11
C GLU A 98 -52.49 2.51 -5.98
N PRO A 99 -53.74 2.31 -5.56
CA PRO A 99 -54.37 3.16 -4.55
C PRO A 99 -53.87 2.92 -3.13
N THR A 100 -53.31 1.73 -2.82
CA THR A 100 -53.05 1.29 -1.44
C THR A 100 -52.22 2.30 -0.62
N LEU A 101 -51.15 2.85 -1.20
CA LEU A 101 -50.36 3.93 -0.58
C LEU A 101 -50.75 5.32 -1.11
N ARG A 102 -51.06 5.44 -2.41
CA ARG A 102 -51.38 6.71 -3.07
C ARG A 102 -52.54 7.45 -2.39
N ASP A 103 -53.61 6.73 -2.09
CA ASP A 103 -54.89 7.28 -1.59
C ASP A 103 -55.00 7.19 -0.05
N ASN A 104 -54.02 6.56 0.62
CA ASN A 104 -53.95 6.50 2.07
C ASN A 104 -53.13 7.68 2.62
N GLU A 105 -53.78 8.83 2.76
CA GLU A 105 -53.13 10.07 3.18
C GLU A 105 -52.40 9.94 4.53
N SER A 106 -52.99 9.23 5.50
CA SER A 106 -52.39 9.06 6.83
C SER A 106 -51.09 8.28 6.78
N LEU A 107 -51.06 7.16 6.05
CA LEU A 107 -49.83 6.37 5.88
C LEU A 107 -48.80 7.16 5.06
N ARG A 108 -49.24 7.81 3.98
CA ARG A 108 -48.36 8.57 3.09
C ARG A 108 -47.62 9.69 3.84
N GLN A 109 -48.31 10.44 4.70
CA GLN A 109 -47.70 11.49 5.53
C GLN A 109 -46.66 10.96 6.52
N LYS A 110 -46.81 9.70 6.98
CA LYS A 110 -45.87 9.05 7.90
C LYS A 110 -44.69 8.43 7.17
N SER A 111 -44.96 7.78 6.04
CA SER A 111 -43.98 6.93 5.35
C SER A 111 -43.22 7.63 4.25
N LEU A 112 -43.65 8.80 3.74
CA LEU A 112 -42.90 9.58 2.75
C LEU A 112 -42.38 10.86 3.37
N LEU A 113 -41.06 10.91 3.54
CA LEU A 113 -40.37 12.04 4.17
C LEU A 113 -39.51 12.76 3.14
N PRO A 114 -39.49 14.10 3.10
CA PRO A 114 -38.61 14.83 2.19
C PRO A 114 -37.13 14.51 2.48
N LEU A 115 -36.36 14.20 1.43
CA LEU A 115 -34.91 13.89 1.54
C LEU A 115 -34.13 15.03 2.21
N SER A 116 -34.55 16.27 2.01
CA SER A 116 -33.94 17.47 2.62
C SER A 116 -34.16 17.59 4.13
N LYS A 117 -35.04 16.79 4.72
CA LYS A 117 -35.39 16.84 6.14
C LYS A 117 -34.86 15.67 6.95
N VAL A 118 -34.26 14.66 6.30
CA VAL A 118 -33.74 13.47 6.97
C VAL A 118 -32.21 13.53 7.08
N GLU A 119 -31.67 12.87 8.09
CA GLU A 119 -30.22 12.67 8.24
C GLU A 119 -29.87 11.29 7.69
N MET A 120 -29.07 11.24 6.61
CA MET A 120 -28.55 9.97 6.10
C MET A 120 -27.41 9.47 7.00
N VAL A 121 -27.39 8.17 7.28
CA VAL A 121 -26.32 7.48 8.02
C VAL A 121 -25.80 6.30 7.20
N LEU A 122 -24.64 5.74 7.59
CA LEU A 122 -24.07 4.59 6.88
C LEU A 122 -25.14 3.50 6.71
N PRO A 123 -25.33 2.98 5.50
CA PRO A 123 -26.46 2.08 5.21
C PRO A 123 -26.28 0.67 5.78
N ILE A 124 -25.05 0.34 6.17
CA ILE A 124 -24.62 -0.99 6.60
C ILE A 124 -23.58 -0.87 7.70
N THR A 125 -23.60 -1.84 8.61
CA THR A 125 -22.44 -2.13 9.47
C THR A 125 -21.44 -2.92 8.65
N ILE A 126 -20.29 -2.32 8.33
CA ILE A 126 -19.27 -2.93 7.47
C ILE A 126 -18.39 -3.86 8.31
N GLY A 127 -18.44 -5.15 8.02
CA GLY A 127 -17.61 -6.16 8.67
C GLY A 127 -16.16 -6.02 8.21
N ASP A 128 -15.93 -6.34 6.95
CA ASP A 128 -14.65 -6.17 6.26
C ASP A 128 -14.78 -5.23 5.05
N TYR A 129 -13.70 -4.50 4.79
CA TYR A 129 -13.52 -3.71 3.59
C TYR A 129 -12.30 -4.23 2.84
N THR A 130 -12.48 -4.55 1.57
CA THR A 130 -11.40 -4.95 0.67
C THR A 130 -11.41 -4.05 -0.54
N ASP A 131 -10.23 -3.57 -0.92
CA ASP A 131 -10.08 -2.67 -2.05
C ASP A 131 -9.28 -3.36 -3.16
N PHE A 132 -9.89 -3.46 -4.34
CA PHE A 132 -9.30 -4.10 -5.50
C PHE A 132 -8.42 -3.12 -6.29
N PHE A 133 -7.86 -3.61 -7.39
CA PHE A 133 -7.07 -2.81 -8.31
C PHE A 133 -7.42 -3.14 -9.75
N SER A 134 -8.71 -3.04 -10.07
CA SER A 134 -9.32 -3.70 -11.24
C SER A 134 -9.34 -2.86 -12.53
N SER A 135 -8.96 -1.59 -12.48
CA SER A 135 -8.78 -0.78 -13.71
C SER A 135 -7.41 -1.03 -14.34
N MET A 136 -7.42 -1.56 -15.56
CA MET A 136 -6.20 -1.73 -16.36
C MET A 136 -5.54 -0.38 -16.68
N HIS A 137 -6.30 0.66 -16.99
CA HIS A 137 -5.76 1.97 -17.34
C HIS A 137 -5.03 2.59 -16.14
N HIS A 138 -5.67 2.57 -14.98
CA HIS A 138 -5.05 3.03 -13.73
C HIS A 138 -3.76 2.27 -13.43
N ALA A 139 -3.78 0.94 -13.57
CA ALA A 139 -2.60 0.10 -13.39
C ALA A 139 -1.43 0.46 -14.32
N LYS A 140 -1.72 0.68 -15.61
CA LYS A 140 -0.72 1.10 -16.61
C LYS A 140 -0.16 2.49 -16.29
N ASN A 141 -1.02 3.43 -15.91
CA ASN A 141 -0.62 4.80 -15.59
C ASN A 141 0.29 4.83 -14.36
N CYS A 142 -0.10 4.21 -13.25
CA CYS A 142 0.75 4.08 -12.06
C CYS A 142 2.08 3.39 -12.40
N GLY A 143 2.04 2.31 -13.20
CA GLY A 143 3.25 1.63 -13.64
C GLY A 143 4.21 2.54 -14.41
N THR A 144 3.67 3.33 -15.33
CA THR A 144 4.43 4.30 -16.13
C THR A 144 5.02 5.41 -15.25
N ILE A 145 4.20 6.00 -14.36
CA ILE A 145 4.61 7.09 -13.47
C ILE A 145 5.76 6.67 -12.54
N PHE A 146 5.71 5.44 -12.01
CA PHE A 146 6.70 4.98 -11.03
C PHE A 146 7.91 4.24 -11.62
N ARG A 147 7.77 3.59 -12.79
CA ARG A 147 8.82 2.72 -13.38
C ARG A 147 9.28 3.11 -14.79
N GLY A 148 8.66 4.13 -15.39
CA GLY A 148 8.90 4.56 -16.77
C GLY A 148 8.13 3.72 -17.80
N PRO A 149 7.94 4.24 -19.03
CA PRO A 149 7.11 3.64 -20.07
C PRO A 149 7.61 2.28 -20.57
N GLN A 150 8.93 2.06 -20.63
CA GLN A 150 9.50 0.76 -21.06
C GLN A 150 9.22 -0.38 -20.07
N ASN A 151 8.88 -0.07 -18.82
CA ASN A 151 8.54 -1.05 -17.78
C ASN A 151 7.05 -0.97 -17.40
N ALA A 152 6.26 -0.21 -18.16
CA ALA A 152 4.83 -0.10 -17.97
C ALA A 152 4.10 -1.36 -18.43
N ILE A 153 4.51 -1.98 -19.55
CA ILE A 153 4.23 -3.35 -20.02
C ILE A 153 5.30 -3.71 -21.07
N PRO A 154 6.15 -4.74 -20.89
CA PRO A 154 7.11 -5.14 -21.93
C PRO A 154 6.41 -5.70 -23.19
N PRO A 155 6.91 -5.44 -24.42
CA PRO A 155 6.29 -5.93 -25.66
C PRO A 155 6.35 -7.47 -25.86
N ASN A 156 7.23 -8.17 -25.15
CA ASN A 156 7.40 -9.63 -25.25
C ASN A 156 6.68 -10.33 -24.09
N TRP A 157 5.48 -10.78 -24.42
CA TRP A 157 4.42 -11.31 -23.55
C TRP A 157 4.75 -12.60 -22.77
N SER A 158 5.87 -13.29 -23.02
CA SER A 158 6.04 -14.67 -22.54
C SER A 158 7.00 -14.88 -21.35
N LEU A 159 7.88 -13.93 -20.98
CA LEU A 159 9.06 -14.30 -20.15
C LEU A 159 9.55 -13.25 -19.14
N ARG A 160 8.66 -12.45 -18.53
CA ARG A 160 9.04 -11.62 -17.36
C ARG A 160 8.03 -11.73 -16.21
N LYS A 161 8.25 -12.69 -15.29
CA LYS A 161 7.60 -12.83 -13.97
C LYS A 161 7.81 -11.58 -13.08
N SER A 162 7.33 -10.43 -13.52
CA SER A 162 7.30 -9.20 -12.75
C SER A 162 5.94 -9.10 -12.05
N TYR A 163 5.90 -8.41 -10.91
CA TYR A 163 4.71 -8.07 -10.13
C TYR A 163 3.55 -7.50 -11.00
N LEU A 164 3.86 -7.00 -12.19
CA LEU A 164 2.90 -6.50 -13.16
C LEU A 164 2.13 -7.58 -13.93
N MET A 165 2.75 -8.73 -14.22
CA MET A 165 2.05 -9.82 -14.92
C MET A 165 0.92 -10.39 -14.06
N SER A 166 1.09 -10.46 -12.73
CA SER A 166 0.04 -10.94 -11.82
C SER A 166 -1.28 -10.15 -11.95
N ARG A 167 -1.21 -8.84 -12.28
CA ARG A 167 -2.38 -7.95 -12.40
C ARG A 167 -3.36 -8.34 -13.50
N PHE A 168 -2.88 -9.08 -14.50
CA PHE A 168 -3.66 -9.56 -15.64
C PHE A 168 -4.02 -11.05 -15.54
N HIS A 169 -3.59 -11.72 -14.47
CA HIS A 169 -3.98 -13.11 -14.19
C HIS A 169 -4.97 -13.25 -13.03
N LEU A 170 -5.00 -12.28 -12.11
CA LEU A 170 -5.93 -12.24 -10.99
C LEU A 170 -6.28 -10.80 -10.60
N PRO A 171 -7.50 -10.55 -10.07
CA PRO A 171 -7.89 -9.25 -9.54
C PRO A 171 -7.22 -9.02 -8.17
N ILE A 172 -6.07 -8.36 -8.18
CA ILE A 172 -5.32 -8.06 -6.95
C ILE A 172 -6.15 -7.14 -6.05
N ALA A 173 -6.09 -7.41 -4.75
CA ALA A 173 -6.71 -6.59 -3.72
C ALA A 173 -5.85 -6.52 -2.46
N TYR A 174 -6.24 -5.64 -1.55
CA TYR A 174 -5.73 -5.60 -0.18
C TYR A 174 -6.89 -5.32 0.79
N HIS A 175 -6.71 -5.71 2.05
CA HIS A 175 -7.70 -5.38 3.09
C HIS A 175 -7.59 -3.89 3.43
N GLY A 176 -8.68 -3.17 3.21
CA GLY A 176 -8.83 -1.78 3.60
C GLY A 176 -9.22 -1.65 5.08
N ARG A 177 -9.52 -0.42 5.51
CA ARG A 177 -9.90 -0.14 6.91
C ARG A 177 -11.38 0.18 7.05
N ALA A 178 -12.16 -0.79 7.52
CA ALA A 178 -13.61 -0.62 7.72
C ALA A 178 -13.97 0.53 8.68
N SER A 179 -13.20 0.71 9.77
CA SER A 179 -13.53 1.71 10.80
C SER A 179 -13.44 3.17 10.36
N SER A 180 -12.76 3.45 9.24
CA SER A 180 -12.58 4.81 8.70
C SER A 180 -13.47 5.06 7.48
N ILE A 181 -14.42 4.16 7.19
CA ILE A 181 -15.43 4.39 6.18
C ILE A 181 -16.48 5.34 6.76
N VAL A 182 -16.74 6.43 6.05
CA VAL A 182 -17.66 7.48 6.46
C VAL A 182 -18.66 7.76 5.35
N ILE A 183 -19.80 8.33 5.73
CA ILE A 183 -20.84 8.69 4.77
C ILE A 183 -20.49 10.00 4.05
N SER A 184 -20.97 10.12 2.81
CA SER A 184 -20.96 11.36 2.02
C SER A 184 -21.30 12.61 2.85
N GLY A 185 -20.55 13.69 2.64
CA GLY A 185 -20.65 14.94 3.39
C GLY A 185 -19.79 14.99 4.66
N THR A 186 -19.14 13.89 5.06
CA THR A 186 -18.20 13.90 6.19
C THR A 186 -16.90 14.59 5.81
N ASP A 187 -16.48 15.58 6.60
CA ASP A 187 -15.19 16.25 6.46
C ASP A 187 -14.01 15.28 6.65
N ILE A 188 -12.98 15.43 5.80
CA ILE A 188 -11.77 14.61 5.82
C ILE A 188 -10.60 15.43 6.32
N ILE A 189 -10.04 15.03 7.46
CA ILE A 189 -8.86 15.72 8.04
C ILE A 189 -7.61 15.29 7.28
N ARG A 190 -6.84 16.25 6.77
CA ARG A 190 -5.53 15.96 6.14
C ARG A 190 -4.65 15.13 7.09
N PRO A 191 -4.21 13.93 6.68
CA PRO A 191 -3.43 13.06 7.55
C PRO A 191 -2.02 13.62 7.76
N LYS A 192 -1.44 13.25 8.91
CA LYS A 192 -0.01 13.43 9.18
C LYS A 192 0.66 12.06 9.17
N GLY A 193 1.85 11.98 8.61
CA GLY A 193 2.60 10.73 8.56
C GLY A 193 4.07 10.96 8.20
N GLN A 194 4.78 9.86 7.98
CA GLN A 194 6.15 9.87 7.52
C GLN A 194 6.20 9.91 5.99
N GLY A 195 7.07 10.76 5.44
CA GLY A 195 7.39 10.75 4.01
C GLY A 195 8.73 10.06 3.74
N ALA A 196 9.04 9.85 2.45
CA ALA A 196 10.33 9.30 2.05
C ALA A 196 11.48 10.28 2.41
N PRO A 197 12.63 9.79 2.92
CA PRO A 197 13.79 10.61 3.21
C PRO A 197 14.39 11.21 1.92
N THR A 198 15.00 12.39 2.03
CA THR A 198 15.70 13.05 0.91
C THR A 198 17.20 12.95 1.14
N GLY A 199 17.90 12.16 0.32
CA GLY A 199 19.34 11.89 0.51
C GLY A 199 19.59 11.19 1.85
N ASN A 200 20.41 11.80 2.70
CA ASN A 200 20.81 11.25 4.01
C ASN A 200 19.97 11.77 5.19
N SER A 201 18.90 12.54 4.95
CA SER A 201 18.04 13.03 6.03
C SER A 201 17.16 11.91 6.61
N PRO A 202 16.77 11.97 7.90
CA PRO A 202 15.75 11.07 8.43
C PRO A 202 14.41 11.30 7.71
N PRO A 203 13.50 10.30 7.68
CA PRO A 203 12.16 10.47 7.13
C PRO A 203 11.45 11.69 7.72
N PRO A 204 10.98 12.64 6.90
CA PRO A 204 10.22 13.78 7.41
C PRO A 204 8.90 13.32 8.01
N PHE A 205 8.43 14.01 9.05
CA PHE A 205 7.10 13.81 9.64
C PHE A 205 6.29 15.10 9.56
N GLY A 206 5.07 15.03 9.03
CA GLY A 206 4.25 16.22 8.82
C GLY A 206 2.91 15.92 8.15
N PRO A 207 2.10 16.96 7.85
CA PRO A 207 0.91 16.80 7.02
C PRO A 207 1.29 16.29 5.62
N SER A 208 0.44 15.45 5.02
CA SER A 208 0.64 14.98 3.65
C SER A 208 0.67 16.15 2.67
N LEU A 209 1.66 16.13 1.77
CA LEU A 209 1.85 17.08 0.68
C LEU A 209 1.20 16.61 -0.63
N LYS A 210 0.80 15.34 -0.70
CA LYS A 210 0.23 14.71 -1.90
C LYS A 210 -1.08 14.01 -1.57
N LEU A 211 -2.07 14.78 -1.10
CA LEU A 211 -3.41 14.30 -0.81
C LEU A 211 -4.22 14.19 -2.10
N ASP A 212 -4.91 13.08 -2.27
CA ASP A 212 -5.56 12.69 -3.52
C ASP A 212 -6.94 12.08 -3.25
N PHE A 213 -7.79 12.12 -4.27
CA PHE A 213 -9.02 11.32 -4.33
C PHE A 213 -8.77 10.08 -5.18
N GLU A 214 -9.61 9.06 -5.02
CA GLU A 214 -9.68 7.92 -5.94
C GLU A 214 -11.14 7.72 -6.34
N LEU A 215 -11.42 7.88 -7.65
CA LEU A 215 -12.74 7.61 -8.20
C LEU A 215 -13.00 6.11 -8.18
N GLU A 216 -13.91 5.67 -7.33
CA GLU A 216 -14.27 4.28 -7.21
C GLU A 216 -15.77 4.06 -7.13
N MET A 217 -16.17 2.80 -7.33
CA MET A 217 -17.42 2.27 -6.83
C MET A 217 -17.11 1.11 -5.90
N ALA A 218 -18.10 0.70 -5.11
CA ALA A 218 -17.94 -0.46 -4.26
C ALA A 218 -19.18 -1.34 -4.28
N ALA A 219 -18.96 -2.65 -4.35
CA ALA A 219 -20.01 -3.65 -4.22
C ALA A 219 -20.31 -3.94 -2.75
N ILE A 220 -21.61 -4.01 -2.43
CA ILE A 220 -22.09 -4.43 -1.11
C ILE A 220 -22.42 -5.92 -1.17
N VAL A 221 -21.79 -6.70 -0.29
CA VAL A 221 -22.07 -8.13 -0.17
C VAL A 221 -23.47 -8.34 0.44
N GLY A 222 -24.27 -9.16 -0.24
CA GLY A 222 -25.55 -9.69 0.20
C GLY A 222 -25.38 -10.91 1.11
N PRO A 223 -25.86 -12.11 0.75
CA PRO A 223 -25.48 -13.32 1.44
C PRO A 223 -23.97 -13.53 1.39
N GLY A 224 -23.39 -13.88 2.52
CA GLY A 224 -22.00 -14.32 2.58
C GLY A 224 -21.79 -15.73 2.04
N ASN A 225 -20.62 -16.29 2.32
CA ASN A 225 -20.31 -17.71 2.12
C ASN A 225 -19.76 -18.31 3.41
N GLU A 226 -19.87 -19.62 3.57
CA GLU A 226 -19.25 -20.29 4.73
C GLU A 226 -17.73 -20.32 4.56
N LEU A 227 -17.01 -20.24 5.69
CA LEU A 227 -15.55 -20.37 5.69
C LEU A 227 -15.13 -21.70 5.07
N GLY A 228 -14.21 -21.65 4.11
CA GLY A 228 -13.74 -22.81 3.35
C GLY A 228 -14.61 -23.17 2.14
N LYS A 229 -15.72 -22.46 1.87
CA LYS A 229 -16.58 -22.69 0.71
C LYS A 229 -16.49 -21.50 -0.27
N PRO A 230 -15.73 -21.61 -1.37
CA PRO A 230 -15.65 -20.57 -2.38
C PRO A 230 -16.98 -20.29 -3.08
N VAL A 231 -17.14 -19.09 -3.61
CA VAL A 231 -18.24 -18.71 -4.50
C VAL A 231 -17.79 -18.85 -5.95
N GLY A 232 -18.53 -19.60 -6.76
CA GLY A 232 -18.24 -19.73 -8.18
C GLY A 232 -18.49 -18.42 -8.93
N VAL A 233 -17.65 -18.08 -9.93
CA VAL A 233 -17.76 -16.81 -10.67
C VAL A 233 -19.13 -16.57 -11.31
N ASN A 234 -19.80 -17.64 -11.76
CA ASN A 234 -21.14 -17.54 -12.37
C ASN A 234 -22.29 -17.46 -11.34
N GLU A 235 -22.00 -17.65 -10.05
CA GLU A 235 -22.95 -17.53 -8.92
C GLU A 235 -22.68 -16.23 -8.13
N ALA A 236 -21.52 -15.61 -8.32
CA ALA A 236 -21.07 -14.44 -7.57
C ALA A 236 -22.03 -13.25 -7.62
N ALA A 237 -22.82 -13.10 -8.69
CA ALA A 237 -23.81 -12.03 -8.80
C ALA A 237 -24.92 -12.14 -7.73
N ASP A 238 -25.26 -13.35 -7.28
CA ASP A 238 -26.27 -13.57 -6.23
C ASP A 238 -25.77 -13.18 -4.83
N HIS A 239 -24.45 -12.97 -4.69
CA HIS A 239 -23.80 -12.49 -3.47
C HIS A 239 -23.59 -10.97 -3.46
N ILE A 240 -23.94 -10.26 -4.53
CA ILE A 240 -23.80 -8.80 -4.63
C ILE A 240 -25.19 -8.18 -4.57
N PHE A 241 -25.46 -7.40 -3.52
CA PHE A 241 -26.74 -6.71 -3.39
C PHE A 241 -26.84 -5.51 -4.34
N GLY A 242 -25.79 -4.71 -4.40
CA GLY A 242 -25.80 -3.46 -5.16
C GLY A 242 -24.49 -2.70 -5.01
N LEU A 243 -24.46 -1.49 -5.58
CA LEU A 243 -23.28 -0.65 -5.65
C LEU A 243 -23.50 0.70 -4.97
N VAL A 244 -22.40 1.27 -4.49
CA VAL A 244 -22.29 2.66 -4.04
C VAL A 244 -21.12 3.34 -4.77
N LEU A 245 -21.15 4.67 -4.86
CA LEU A 245 -19.95 5.46 -5.17
C LEU A 245 -19.01 5.43 -3.98
N MET A 246 -17.70 5.44 -4.24
CA MET A 246 -16.67 5.45 -3.21
C MET A 246 -15.55 6.43 -3.56
N ASN A 247 -15.00 7.11 -2.56
CA ASN A 247 -13.76 7.87 -2.64
C ASN A 247 -12.75 7.31 -1.64
N ASP A 248 -11.72 6.62 -2.12
CA ASP A 248 -10.64 6.09 -1.30
C ASP A 248 -9.51 7.12 -1.14
N TRP A 249 -9.70 8.05 -0.20
CA TRP A 249 -8.79 9.16 0.01
C TRP A 249 -7.37 8.67 0.26
N SER A 250 -6.42 9.31 -0.42
CA SER A 250 -5.07 8.78 -0.51
C SER A 250 -4.00 9.83 -0.22
N ALA A 251 -3.14 9.57 0.75
CA ALA A 251 -1.94 10.35 1.02
C ALA A 251 -0.73 9.71 0.34
N ARG A 252 -0.49 10.10 -0.93
CA ARG A 252 0.47 9.42 -1.84
C ARG A 252 1.91 9.42 -1.34
N ASP A 253 2.31 10.46 -0.64
CA ASP A 253 3.65 10.61 -0.08
C ASP A 253 3.89 9.69 1.13
N ILE A 254 2.88 9.53 1.99
CA ILE A 254 2.89 8.56 3.09
C ILE A 254 2.87 7.14 2.53
N GLN A 255 1.94 6.86 1.60
CA GLN A 255 1.78 5.56 0.96
C GLN A 255 3.10 5.11 0.29
N ALA A 256 3.73 5.98 -0.48
CA ALA A 256 4.96 5.65 -1.21
C ALA A 256 6.12 5.22 -0.30
N TRP A 257 6.17 5.73 0.93
CA TRP A 257 7.18 5.38 1.93
C TRP A 257 6.90 4.06 2.64
N GLU A 258 5.63 3.80 2.98
CA GLU A 258 5.27 2.66 3.84
C GLU A 258 4.96 1.35 3.08
N TYR A 259 4.51 1.43 1.82
CA TYR A 259 3.79 0.30 1.21
C TYR A 259 4.67 -0.90 0.84
N ILE A 260 5.99 -0.75 0.82
CA ILE A 260 6.88 -1.86 0.49
C ILE A 260 7.34 -2.54 1.79
N PRO A 261 7.13 -3.86 1.96
CA PRO A 261 6.51 -4.81 1.03
C PRO A 261 5.01 -5.09 1.29
N LEU A 262 4.41 -4.52 2.33
CA LEU A 262 3.16 -5.00 2.91
C LEU A 262 1.87 -4.43 2.30
N GLY A 263 1.99 -3.52 1.35
CA GLY A 263 0.85 -2.83 0.73
C GLY A 263 0.45 -1.54 1.45
N PRO A 264 -0.54 -0.81 0.91
CA PRO A 264 -1.01 0.45 1.47
C PRO A 264 -1.55 0.30 2.90
N PHE A 265 -1.28 1.28 3.77
CA PHE A 265 -1.80 1.27 5.15
C PHE A 265 -2.25 2.66 5.59
N LEU A 266 -1.42 3.45 6.26
CA LEU A 266 -1.78 4.80 6.76
C LEU A 266 -1.98 5.81 5.64
N GLY A 267 -1.43 5.55 4.45
CA GLY A 267 -1.70 6.28 3.23
C GLY A 267 -3.15 6.20 2.76
N LYS A 268 -3.97 5.30 3.33
CA LYS A 268 -5.39 5.05 2.98
C LYS A 268 -6.31 5.14 4.19
N SER A 269 -5.92 4.53 5.32
CA SER A 269 -6.81 4.27 6.47
C SER A 269 -7.27 5.51 7.26
N PHE A 270 -7.01 6.73 6.78
CA PHE A 270 -7.44 7.97 7.45
C PHE A 270 -8.85 8.39 7.07
N GLY A 271 -9.38 7.90 5.95
CA GLY A 271 -10.77 8.12 5.54
C GLY A 271 -11.06 7.49 4.19
N THR A 272 -12.22 6.85 4.08
CA THR A 272 -12.82 6.40 2.82
C THR A 272 -14.28 6.85 2.85
N THR A 273 -14.79 7.50 1.81
CA THR A 273 -16.17 8.00 1.78
C THR A 273 -17.03 7.14 0.86
N ILE A 274 -18.29 6.84 1.24
CA ILE A 274 -19.27 6.20 0.35
C ILE A 274 -20.54 7.03 0.19
N SER A 275 -21.21 6.89 -0.97
CA SER A 275 -22.56 7.45 -1.17
C SER A 275 -23.60 6.74 -0.28
N PRO A 276 -24.67 7.44 0.15
CA PRO A 276 -25.62 6.89 1.13
C PRO A 276 -26.61 5.88 0.57
N TRP A 277 -26.79 5.85 -0.75
CA TRP A 277 -27.81 5.04 -1.44
C TRP A 277 -27.16 3.87 -2.17
N ILE A 278 -27.55 2.65 -1.80
CA ILE A 278 -27.13 1.41 -2.46
C ILE A 278 -28.08 1.13 -3.62
N VAL A 279 -27.60 1.27 -4.85
CA VAL A 279 -28.36 0.93 -6.06
C VAL A 279 -28.21 -0.57 -6.32
N THR A 280 -29.33 -1.30 -6.33
CA THR A 280 -29.34 -2.76 -6.50
C THR A 280 -28.89 -3.19 -7.89
N LEU A 281 -28.28 -4.38 -8.02
CA LEU A 281 -27.97 -4.93 -9.35
C LEU A 281 -29.22 -5.11 -10.22
N GLU A 282 -30.37 -5.41 -9.63
CA GLU A 282 -31.67 -5.45 -10.35
C GLU A 282 -32.07 -4.10 -10.98
N ALA A 283 -31.66 -2.98 -10.40
CA ALA A 283 -31.90 -1.66 -10.98
C ALA A 283 -30.92 -1.35 -12.12
N LEU A 284 -29.76 -2.02 -12.12
CA LEU A 284 -28.70 -1.85 -13.10
C LEU A 284 -28.78 -2.83 -14.27
N GLU A 285 -29.57 -3.90 -14.16
CA GLU A 285 -29.77 -4.91 -15.21
C GLU A 285 -30.07 -4.33 -16.60
N PRO A 286 -30.89 -3.26 -16.77
CA PRO A 286 -31.11 -2.65 -18.08
C PRO A 286 -29.88 -2.00 -18.73
N PHE A 287 -28.79 -1.82 -17.97
CA PHE A 287 -27.56 -1.14 -18.39
C PHE A 287 -26.37 -2.10 -18.45
N LEU A 288 -26.63 -3.41 -18.48
CA LEU A 288 -25.60 -4.42 -18.77
C LEU A 288 -24.99 -4.14 -20.14
N CYS A 289 -23.66 -4.21 -20.20
CA CYS A 289 -22.86 -4.08 -21.41
C CYS A 289 -21.78 -5.17 -21.44
N ASP A 290 -21.13 -5.35 -22.59
CA ASP A 290 -20.02 -6.29 -22.69
C ASP A 290 -18.85 -5.83 -21.82
N ALA A 291 -18.27 -6.74 -21.04
CA ALA A 291 -17.05 -6.44 -20.29
C ALA A 291 -15.85 -6.26 -21.23
N PRO A 292 -14.81 -5.49 -20.83
CA PRO A 292 -13.57 -5.40 -21.58
C PRO A 292 -12.96 -6.79 -21.86
N LYS A 293 -12.46 -6.98 -23.08
CA LYS A 293 -11.80 -8.24 -23.45
C LYS A 293 -10.55 -8.47 -22.60
N GLN A 294 -10.46 -9.64 -22.01
CA GLN A 294 -9.33 -10.04 -21.17
C GLN A 294 -8.32 -10.84 -21.99
N ASP A 295 -7.12 -10.27 -22.12
CA ASP A 295 -5.91 -10.93 -22.62
C ASP A 295 -4.83 -10.77 -21.54
N PRO A 296 -4.26 -11.87 -20.99
CA PRO A 296 -4.52 -13.27 -21.34
C PRO A 296 -5.90 -13.71 -20.85
N HIS A 297 -6.44 -14.79 -21.45
CA HIS A 297 -7.68 -15.37 -20.97
C HIS A 297 -7.51 -15.82 -19.50
N PRO A 298 -8.45 -15.48 -18.59
CA PRO A 298 -8.36 -15.88 -17.19
C PRO A 298 -8.33 -17.40 -17.01
N LEU A 299 -7.81 -17.83 -15.85
CA LEU A 299 -7.93 -19.23 -15.43
C LEU A 299 -9.42 -19.62 -15.26
N PRO A 300 -9.76 -20.93 -15.36
CA PRO A 300 -11.15 -21.38 -15.38
C PRO A 300 -12.04 -20.89 -14.24
N TYR A 301 -11.48 -20.68 -13.04
CA TYR A 301 -12.26 -20.21 -11.88
C TYR A 301 -12.71 -18.73 -12.00
N LEU A 302 -12.07 -17.94 -12.87
CA LEU A 302 -12.43 -16.56 -13.21
C LEU A 302 -13.08 -16.43 -14.60
N ALA A 303 -13.19 -17.55 -15.34
CA ALA A 303 -13.78 -17.56 -16.67
C ALA A 303 -15.32 -17.55 -16.57
N GLU A 304 -15.90 -16.39 -16.82
CA GLU A 304 -17.34 -16.20 -16.87
C GLU A 304 -17.94 -16.82 -18.13
N LYS A 305 -19.12 -17.44 -18.01
CA LYS A 305 -19.85 -17.94 -19.19
C LYS A 305 -20.34 -16.80 -20.07
N ILE A 306 -20.74 -15.70 -19.44
CA ILE A 306 -21.15 -14.44 -20.07
C ILE A 306 -20.44 -13.35 -19.28
N SER A 307 -19.49 -12.65 -19.91
CA SER A 307 -18.74 -11.59 -19.26
C SER A 307 -19.39 -10.25 -19.54
N GLN A 308 -20.00 -9.68 -18.50
CA GLN A 308 -20.75 -8.43 -18.59
C GLN A 308 -20.24 -7.43 -17.56
N ASN A 309 -20.42 -6.16 -17.89
CA ASN A 309 -20.18 -5.02 -17.02
C ASN A 309 -21.42 -4.10 -17.02
N TYR A 310 -21.36 -2.95 -16.37
CA TYR A 310 -22.46 -1.99 -16.31
C TYR A 310 -22.04 -0.66 -16.94
N ASP A 311 -22.91 -0.10 -17.79
CA ASP A 311 -22.75 1.26 -18.29
C ASP A 311 -23.21 2.27 -17.22
N ILE A 312 -22.25 2.76 -16.44
CA ILE A 312 -22.46 3.75 -15.39
C ILE A 312 -21.50 4.89 -15.66
N SER A 313 -22.04 6.03 -16.10
CA SER A 313 -21.26 7.25 -16.30
C SER A 313 -20.86 7.81 -14.93
N LEU A 314 -19.60 8.17 -14.78
CA LEU A 314 -19.00 8.66 -13.53
C LEU A 314 -18.36 10.03 -13.76
N GLU A 315 -18.55 10.93 -12.80
CA GLU A 315 -17.97 12.26 -12.84
C GLU A 315 -17.41 12.65 -11.47
N VAL A 316 -16.23 13.28 -11.46
CA VAL A 316 -15.67 13.92 -10.26
C VAL A 316 -15.54 15.41 -10.49
N GLN A 317 -16.00 16.17 -9.52
CA GLN A 317 -15.83 17.61 -9.45
C GLN A 317 -14.98 17.99 -8.24
N ILE A 318 -14.20 19.06 -8.39
CA ILE A 318 -13.50 19.71 -7.28
C ILE A 318 -14.06 21.12 -7.15
N LYS A 319 -14.53 21.46 -5.95
CA LYS A 319 -14.88 22.81 -5.54
C LYS A 319 -13.72 23.41 -4.75
N PRO A 320 -12.98 24.39 -5.30
CA PRO A 320 -11.84 24.97 -4.61
C PRO A 320 -12.24 25.71 -3.33
N ALA A 321 -11.33 25.72 -2.35
CA ALA A 321 -11.53 26.46 -1.11
C ALA A 321 -11.93 27.93 -1.36
N GLY A 322 -13.05 28.35 -0.76
CA GLY A 322 -13.54 29.74 -0.84
C GLY A 322 -14.19 30.12 -2.17
N GLN A 323 -14.39 29.18 -3.10
CA GLN A 323 -15.15 29.39 -4.33
C GLN A 323 -16.56 28.78 -4.20
N ASP A 324 -17.51 29.34 -4.93
CA ASP A 324 -18.90 28.85 -4.95
C ASP A 324 -19.12 27.74 -5.99
N GLU A 325 -18.39 27.80 -7.10
CA GLU A 325 -18.49 26.88 -8.23
C GLU A 325 -17.57 25.66 -8.07
N SER A 326 -18.05 24.51 -8.53
CA SER A 326 -17.27 23.29 -8.70
C SER A 326 -16.82 23.13 -10.16
N HIS A 327 -15.72 22.40 -10.37
CA HIS A 327 -15.16 22.14 -11.69
C HIS A 327 -15.03 20.64 -11.93
N VAL A 328 -15.52 20.16 -13.07
CA VAL A 328 -15.35 18.77 -13.49
C VAL A 328 -13.88 18.51 -13.81
N VAL A 329 -13.30 17.51 -13.15
CA VAL A 329 -11.89 17.12 -13.33
C VAL A 329 -11.72 15.75 -13.97
N THR A 330 -12.74 14.89 -13.88
CA THR A 330 -12.77 13.62 -14.61
C THR A 330 -14.19 13.22 -15.01
N LYS A 331 -14.31 12.62 -16.19
CA LYS A 331 -15.49 11.96 -16.72
C LYS A 331 -15.08 10.56 -17.18
N SER A 332 -15.49 9.55 -16.43
CA SER A 332 -15.14 8.16 -16.69
C SER A 332 -16.40 7.30 -16.76
N ASN A 333 -16.22 6.00 -16.84
CA ASN A 333 -17.30 5.03 -16.84
C ASN A 333 -16.87 3.74 -16.16
N PHE A 334 -17.80 3.14 -15.40
CA PHE A 334 -17.59 1.85 -14.74
C PHE A 334 -17.26 0.71 -15.73
N ASN A 335 -17.76 0.80 -16.97
CA ASN A 335 -17.50 -0.19 -18.02
C ASN A 335 -16.01 -0.30 -18.42
N ASN A 336 -15.14 0.62 -17.97
CA ASN A 336 -13.69 0.54 -18.15
C ASN A 336 -12.99 -0.46 -17.21
N LEU A 337 -13.69 -1.00 -16.21
CA LEU A 337 -13.11 -2.00 -15.29
C LEU A 337 -12.77 -3.30 -16.03
N TYR A 338 -11.50 -3.72 -15.91
CA TYR A 338 -10.99 -4.92 -16.58
C TYR A 338 -11.43 -6.20 -15.86
N TRP A 339 -11.43 -6.20 -14.53
CA TRP A 339 -11.96 -7.30 -13.72
C TRP A 339 -13.38 -6.96 -13.24
N THR A 340 -14.33 -7.82 -13.61
CA THR A 340 -15.76 -7.66 -13.23
C THR A 340 -15.95 -7.86 -11.72
N LEU A 341 -17.07 -7.38 -11.18
CA LEU A 341 -17.40 -7.56 -9.76
C LEU A 341 -17.55 -9.05 -9.39
N THR A 342 -18.10 -9.84 -10.30
CA THR A 342 -18.26 -11.29 -10.17
C THR A 342 -16.91 -12.00 -10.11
N GLN A 343 -15.92 -11.58 -10.92
CA GLN A 343 -14.54 -12.06 -10.80
C GLN A 343 -13.87 -11.65 -9.48
N GLN A 344 -14.12 -10.42 -9.01
CA GLN A 344 -13.59 -9.93 -7.73
C GLN A 344 -14.09 -10.81 -6.56
N VAL A 345 -15.40 -11.08 -6.47
CA VAL A 345 -15.98 -11.96 -5.44
C VAL A 345 -15.46 -13.39 -5.55
N ALA A 346 -15.39 -13.95 -6.75
CA ALA A 346 -14.87 -15.30 -6.97
C ALA A 346 -13.41 -15.42 -6.53
N HIS A 347 -12.57 -14.44 -6.88
CA HIS A 347 -11.18 -14.42 -6.45
C HIS A 347 -11.04 -14.26 -4.94
N HIS A 348 -11.83 -13.37 -4.33
CA HIS A 348 -11.73 -13.12 -2.89
C HIS A 348 -12.04 -14.39 -2.08
N THR A 349 -12.96 -15.21 -2.56
CA THR A 349 -13.42 -16.42 -1.84
C THR A 349 -12.70 -17.70 -2.25
N ILE A 350 -11.84 -17.68 -3.29
CA ILE A 350 -11.23 -18.91 -3.84
C ILE A 350 -10.35 -19.67 -2.85
N ASN A 351 -9.76 -18.98 -1.87
CA ASN A 351 -8.96 -19.58 -0.82
C ASN A 351 -9.79 -20.06 0.39
N GLY A 352 -11.11 -19.91 0.33
CA GLY A 352 -12.03 -20.21 1.43
C GLY A 352 -12.34 -19.03 2.35
N CYS A 353 -11.90 -17.79 2.05
CA CYS A 353 -12.32 -16.60 2.79
C CYS A 353 -13.85 -16.48 2.79
N ASN A 354 -14.44 -16.19 3.96
CA ASN A 354 -15.87 -16.00 4.11
C ASN A 354 -16.24 -14.52 4.05
N LEU A 355 -16.98 -14.13 3.03
CA LEU A 355 -17.67 -12.86 2.97
C LEU A 355 -18.89 -12.88 3.89
N ARG A 356 -19.34 -11.71 4.32
CA ARG A 356 -20.48 -11.51 5.22
C ARG A 356 -21.42 -10.43 4.68
N PRO A 357 -22.72 -10.48 5.03
CA PRO A 357 -23.66 -9.42 4.66
C PRO A 357 -23.22 -8.05 5.17
N GLY A 358 -23.05 -7.10 4.23
CA GLY A 358 -22.56 -5.76 4.50
C GLY A 358 -21.04 -5.59 4.37
N ASP A 359 -20.27 -6.61 3.99
CA ASP A 359 -18.89 -6.40 3.57
C ASP A 359 -18.84 -5.50 2.32
N LEU A 360 -17.81 -4.65 2.24
CA LEU A 360 -17.61 -3.68 1.18
C LEU A 360 -16.43 -4.07 0.29
N LEU A 361 -16.65 -4.16 -1.01
CA LEU A 361 -15.62 -4.49 -1.99
C LEU A 361 -15.40 -3.30 -2.96
N GLY A 362 -14.36 -2.50 -2.70
CA GLY A 362 -13.94 -1.38 -3.56
C GLY A 362 -13.37 -1.86 -4.87
N THR A 363 -13.65 -1.17 -5.97
CA THR A 363 -13.23 -1.61 -7.31
C THR A 363 -11.73 -1.40 -7.58
N GLY A 364 -11.06 -0.56 -6.78
CA GLY A 364 -9.88 0.16 -7.20
C GLY A 364 -10.23 1.32 -8.12
N THR A 365 -9.33 2.30 -8.17
CA THR A 365 -9.48 3.54 -8.95
C THR A 365 -9.89 3.27 -10.40
N ILE A 366 -10.99 3.90 -10.84
CA ILE A 366 -11.56 3.74 -12.18
C ILE A 366 -11.00 4.81 -13.11
N SER A 367 -10.02 4.43 -13.93
CA SER A 367 -9.53 5.23 -15.06
C SER A 367 -9.98 4.64 -16.39
N GLY A 368 -10.31 5.51 -17.35
CA GLY A 368 -10.54 5.15 -18.75
C GLY A 368 -9.32 5.40 -19.65
N PRO A 369 -9.46 5.18 -20.97
CA PRO A 369 -8.39 5.39 -21.94
C PRO A 369 -8.09 6.86 -22.22
N GLU A 370 -9.08 7.74 -22.04
CA GLU A 370 -8.96 9.16 -22.41
C GLU A 370 -8.33 9.98 -21.27
N PRO A 371 -7.56 11.05 -21.58
CA PRO A 371 -6.89 11.87 -20.56
C PRO A 371 -7.82 12.53 -19.54
N ASP A 372 -9.07 12.82 -19.92
CA ASP A 372 -10.11 13.39 -19.05
C ASP A 372 -10.91 12.32 -18.29
N SER A 373 -10.57 11.05 -18.45
CA SER A 373 -11.22 9.91 -17.78
C SER A 373 -10.36 9.26 -16.68
N LEU A 374 -9.28 9.93 -16.28
CA LEU A 374 -8.34 9.46 -15.25
C LEU A 374 -8.95 9.60 -13.84
N GLY A 375 -8.81 8.58 -13.01
CA GLY A 375 -9.56 8.44 -11.77
C GLY A 375 -8.94 9.08 -10.52
N CYS A 376 -7.77 9.73 -10.62
CA CYS A 376 -7.14 10.43 -9.50
C CYS A 376 -6.21 11.58 -9.94
N LEU A 377 -5.85 12.49 -9.02
CA LEU A 377 -4.92 13.60 -9.32
C LEU A 377 -3.50 13.11 -9.58
N LEU A 378 -3.07 11.99 -8.98
CA LEU A 378 -1.80 11.35 -9.32
C LEU A 378 -1.68 11.12 -10.83
N GLU A 379 -2.76 10.65 -11.48
CA GLU A 379 -2.80 10.42 -12.92
C GLU A 379 -3.01 11.73 -13.70
N LEU A 380 -4.03 12.51 -13.36
CA LEU A 380 -4.39 13.77 -14.05
C LEU A 380 -3.21 14.76 -14.11
N THR A 381 -2.42 14.82 -13.05
CA THR A 381 -1.29 15.74 -12.91
C THR A 381 0.06 15.06 -13.19
N TRP A 382 0.05 13.77 -13.53
CA TRP A 382 1.24 12.96 -13.76
C TRP A 382 2.24 13.10 -12.60
N ASN A 383 1.78 12.82 -11.38
CA ASN A 383 2.51 12.99 -10.12
C ASN A 383 2.99 14.43 -9.88
N GLY A 384 2.15 15.41 -10.22
CA GLY A 384 2.42 16.84 -10.06
C GLY A 384 3.43 17.43 -11.07
N GLN A 385 3.77 16.69 -12.12
CA GLN A 385 4.60 17.19 -13.24
C GLN A 385 3.79 18.10 -14.18
N LYS A 386 2.49 17.83 -14.32
CA LYS A 386 1.51 18.66 -15.02
C LYS A 386 0.66 19.41 -14.01
N GLN A 387 0.08 20.52 -14.44
CA GLN A 387 -0.81 21.34 -13.63
C GLN A 387 -2.24 21.18 -14.14
N LEU A 388 -3.16 20.84 -13.24
CA LEU A 388 -4.59 20.86 -13.52
C LEU A 388 -5.11 22.28 -13.28
N SER A 389 -5.92 22.83 -14.19
CA SER A 389 -6.53 24.15 -14.04
C SER A 389 -8.00 24.01 -13.64
N LEU A 390 -8.37 24.57 -12.50
CA LEU A 390 -9.75 24.70 -12.02
C LEU A 390 -10.19 26.16 -12.23
N ASN A 391 -10.66 26.49 -13.45
CA ASN A 391 -10.98 27.85 -13.89
C ASN A 391 -9.89 28.90 -13.57
N GLY A 392 -8.63 28.56 -13.83
CA GLY A 392 -7.48 29.44 -13.57
C GLY A 392 -6.85 29.25 -12.18
N THR A 393 -7.48 28.47 -11.30
CA THR A 393 -6.90 28.05 -10.02
C THR A 393 -6.11 26.76 -10.22
N PRO A 394 -4.79 26.75 -10.05
CA PRO A 394 -3.99 25.56 -10.31
C PRO A 394 -4.11 24.50 -9.22
N ARG A 395 -4.03 23.23 -9.60
CA ARG A 395 -3.89 22.08 -8.70
C ARG A 395 -2.83 21.10 -9.19
N LYS A 396 -2.18 20.47 -8.21
CA LYS A 396 -1.35 19.26 -8.38
C LYS A 396 -1.93 18.10 -7.56
N PHE A 397 -2.27 18.41 -6.33
CA PHE A 397 -2.93 17.55 -5.35
C PHE A 397 -3.96 18.41 -4.60
N LEU A 398 -4.78 17.79 -3.76
CA LEU A 398 -5.83 18.48 -3.01
C LEU A 398 -5.25 19.46 -1.98
N GLU A 399 -5.80 20.66 -1.94
CA GLU A 399 -5.49 21.70 -0.96
C GLU A 399 -6.51 21.70 0.18
N ASP A 400 -6.17 22.34 1.31
CA ASP A 400 -7.11 22.46 2.43
C ASP A 400 -8.28 23.36 2.04
N GLY A 401 -9.50 22.91 2.35
CA GLY A 401 -10.76 23.55 2.01
C GLY A 401 -11.35 23.13 0.66
N ASP A 402 -10.61 22.38 -0.17
CA ASP A 402 -11.16 21.78 -1.38
C ASP A 402 -12.23 20.74 -1.01
N GLU A 403 -13.34 20.72 -1.75
CA GLU A 403 -14.37 19.68 -1.65
C GLU A 403 -14.37 18.85 -2.93
N VAL A 404 -14.30 17.52 -2.78
CA VAL A 404 -14.41 16.57 -3.90
C VAL A 404 -15.83 16.02 -3.90
N ILE A 405 -16.46 15.98 -5.08
CA ILE A 405 -17.82 15.49 -5.27
C ILE A 405 -17.80 14.47 -6.39
N ILE A 406 -18.09 13.21 -6.06
CA ILE A 406 -18.27 12.12 -7.03
C ILE A 406 -19.76 11.95 -7.27
N SER A 407 -20.16 11.82 -8.54
CA SER A 407 -21.51 11.50 -8.95
C SER A 407 -21.50 10.43 -10.04
N GLY A 408 -22.60 9.70 -10.17
CA GLY A 408 -22.74 8.70 -11.22
C GLY A 408 -24.18 8.33 -11.48
N PHE A 409 -24.45 7.92 -12.72
CA PHE A 409 -25.74 7.42 -13.15
C PHE A 409 -25.65 6.58 -14.43
N SER A 410 -26.62 5.68 -14.60
CA SER A 410 -26.91 5.02 -15.87
C SER A 410 -28.07 5.73 -16.56
N LYS A 411 -27.95 5.93 -17.88
CA LYS A 411 -28.92 6.69 -18.67
C LYS A 411 -29.93 5.76 -19.34
N GLY A 412 -31.19 5.84 -18.92
CA GLY A 412 -32.31 5.15 -19.54
C GLY A 412 -33.02 5.98 -20.61
N ASN A 413 -34.07 5.40 -21.19
CA ASN A 413 -34.95 6.13 -22.11
C ASN A 413 -35.92 7.03 -21.33
N GLY A 414 -35.53 8.28 -21.09
CA GLY A 414 -36.34 9.29 -20.40
C GLY A 414 -36.24 9.29 -18.87
N TYR A 415 -35.27 8.57 -18.29
CA TYR A 415 -34.98 8.53 -16.85
C TYR A 415 -33.50 8.22 -16.60
N ASN A 416 -33.01 8.49 -15.38
CA ASN A 416 -31.67 8.12 -14.92
C ASN A 416 -31.73 7.19 -13.71
N VAL A 417 -30.87 6.18 -13.65
CA VAL A 417 -30.63 5.40 -12.40
C VAL A 417 -29.35 5.93 -11.79
N GLY A 418 -29.48 6.82 -10.80
CA GLY A 418 -28.35 7.53 -10.20
C GLY A 418 -28.03 7.12 -8.77
N PHE A 419 -26.84 7.49 -8.32
CA PHE A 419 -26.27 7.07 -7.03
C PHE A 419 -26.27 8.18 -5.96
N GLY A 420 -26.97 9.28 -6.20
CA GLY A 420 -26.76 10.53 -5.45
C GLY A 420 -25.31 11.03 -5.61
N THR A 421 -24.70 11.50 -4.52
CA THR A 421 -23.31 11.99 -4.49
C THR A 421 -22.49 11.35 -3.37
N CYS A 422 -21.19 11.20 -3.61
CA CYS A 422 -20.18 10.88 -2.62
C CYS A 422 -19.24 12.08 -2.51
N SER A 423 -19.39 12.91 -1.47
CA SER A 423 -18.60 14.12 -1.27
C SER A 423 -17.85 14.15 0.06
N GLY A 424 -16.78 14.93 0.11
CA GLY A 424 -16.06 15.24 1.34
C GLY A 424 -15.16 16.45 1.16
N LYS A 425 -15.06 17.27 2.21
CA LYS A 425 -14.23 18.47 2.23
C LYS A 425 -12.94 18.22 2.99
N ILE A 426 -11.82 18.66 2.42
CA ILE A 426 -10.51 18.56 3.07
C ILE A 426 -10.39 19.63 4.14
N MET A 427 -10.11 19.18 5.36
CA MET A 427 -9.97 20.06 6.51
C MET A 427 -8.54 20.02 7.06
N MET A 428 -8.02 21.20 7.37
CA MET A 428 -6.82 21.31 8.19
C MET A 428 -7.19 20.98 9.64
N LYS A 429 -6.41 20.13 10.31
CA LYS A 429 -6.54 19.99 11.77
C LYS A 429 -6.22 21.35 12.40
N PRO A 430 -7.13 21.99 13.17
CA PRO A 430 -6.79 23.23 13.84
C PRO A 430 -5.57 22.99 14.74
N SER A 431 -4.54 23.83 14.60
CA SER A 431 -3.52 23.88 15.64
C SER A 431 -4.25 24.25 16.92
N ARG A 432 -4.10 23.44 17.98
CA ARG A 432 -4.55 23.85 19.31
C ARG A 432 -3.69 25.06 19.69
N SER A 433 -4.13 26.26 19.33
CA SER A 433 -3.79 27.45 20.07
C SER A 433 -4.32 27.18 21.48
N ARG A 434 -3.41 26.98 22.44
CA ARG A 434 -3.77 27.06 23.86
C ARG A 434 -4.21 28.49 24.13
N ARG A 435 -5.46 28.82 23.82
CA ARG A 435 -6.16 29.91 24.49
C ARG A 435 -6.55 29.36 25.86
N LEU A 436 -5.77 29.72 26.87
CA LEU A 436 -6.19 29.63 28.26
C LEU A 436 -7.39 30.55 28.44
N SER A 437 -8.60 30.04 28.22
CA SER A 437 -9.82 30.68 28.68
C SER A 437 -10.10 30.17 30.09
N PHE A 438 -9.85 30.99 31.11
CA PHE A 438 -10.39 30.77 32.44
C PHE A 438 -11.90 30.98 32.37
N SER A 439 -12.68 29.89 32.38
CA SER A 439 -14.10 29.94 32.72
C SER A 439 -14.28 29.26 34.07
N SER A 440 -14.61 30.05 35.09
CA SER A 440 -15.09 29.55 36.37
C SER A 440 -16.48 28.91 36.19
N SER A 441 -16.59 27.60 36.40
CA SER A 441 -17.87 26.99 36.74
C SER A 441 -17.65 25.74 37.58
N ALA A 442 -18.47 25.63 38.63
CA ALA A 442 -18.35 24.70 39.73
C ALA A 442 -18.49 23.23 39.29
N SER A 443 -17.61 22.36 39.81
CA SER A 443 -17.73 20.91 39.66
C SER A 443 -18.55 20.33 40.81
N THR A 444 -19.73 19.80 40.51
CA THR A 444 -20.44 18.86 41.38
C THR A 444 -19.70 17.52 41.27
N THR A 445 -19.01 17.11 42.35
CA THR A 445 -18.32 15.83 42.43
C THR A 445 -19.22 14.82 43.14
N VAL A 446 -19.50 13.70 42.48
CA VAL A 446 -20.10 12.50 43.10
C VAL A 446 -18.97 11.69 43.73
N THR A 447 -19.01 11.54 45.05
CA THR A 447 -17.99 10.85 45.85
C THR A 447 -18.23 9.35 45.85
N TYR A 448 -17.27 8.56 45.35
CA TYR A 448 -17.12 7.15 45.71
C TYR A 448 -16.14 7.05 46.88
N THR A 449 -16.59 6.51 48.01
CA THR A 449 -15.77 6.25 49.20
C THR A 449 -15.11 4.88 49.10
N LEU A 450 -13.78 4.86 48.93
CA LEU A 450 -12.94 3.73 49.30
C LEU A 450 -12.08 4.16 50.49
N HIS A 451 -12.34 3.54 51.64
CA HIS A 451 -11.50 3.67 52.84
C HIS A 451 -10.15 3.02 52.59
N ASN A 452 -9.08 3.77 52.86
CA ASN A 452 -7.81 3.16 53.21
C ASN A 452 -7.10 4.05 54.24
N ASP A 453 -6.92 3.48 55.44
CA ASP A 453 -6.17 4.04 56.54
C ASP A 453 -4.66 3.99 56.23
N GLN A 454 -3.96 5.13 56.29
CA GLN A 454 -2.62 5.30 56.90
C GLN A 454 -2.05 6.74 56.65
N PRO A 455 -1.09 7.21 57.49
CA PRO A 455 -0.99 8.63 57.88
C PRO A 455 -0.10 9.53 57.01
N ALA A 456 -0.30 10.84 57.19
CA ALA A 456 0.14 11.98 56.37
C ALA A 456 1.66 12.19 56.17
N PRO A 457 2.07 12.78 55.02
CA PRO A 457 3.40 13.38 54.84
C PRO A 457 3.41 14.90 55.22
N PRO A 458 4.59 15.49 55.50
CA PRO A 458 4.71 16.78 56.18
C PRO A 458 4.52 18.00 55.26
N ALA A 459 4.21 19.14 55.89
CA ALA A 459 3.92 20.43 55.27
C ALA A 459 5.09 21.00 54.46
N THR A 460 4.82 21.46 53.24
CA THR A 460 5.74 22.21 52.39
C THR A 460 5.63 23.71 52.70
N THR A 461 6.75 24.32 53.08
CA THR A 461 6.88 25.78 53.25
C THR A 461 7.15 26.41 51.89
N GLU A 462 6.27 27.29 51.41
CA GLU A 462 6.52 28.08 50.19
C GLU A 462 7.39 29.31 50.51
N ILE A 463 8.50 29.46 49.79
CA ILE A 463 9.32 30.68 49.76
C ILE A 463 9.09 31.36 48.41
N PRO A 464 8.67 32.64 48.35
CA PRO A 464 8.42 33.31 47.08
C PRO A 464 9.74 33.78 46.46
N ILE A 465 10.03 33.33 45.23
CA ILE A 465 11.10 33.89 44.39
C ILE A 465 10.43 34.70 43.27
N GLN A 466 10.74 36.00 43.22
CA GLN A 466 10.35 36.88 42.12
C GLN A 466 11.19 36.54 40.87
N SER A 467 10.53 36.14 39.79
CA SER A 467 11.16 35.83 38.50
C SER A 467 11.27 37.09 37.63
N SER A 468 12.49 37.44 37.22
CA SER A 468 12.76 38.40 36.15
C SER A 468 12.62 37.72 34.78
N ASP A 469 11.75 38.26 33.92
CA ASP A 469 11.53 37.79 32.55
C ASP A 469 12.76 38.02 31.65
N THR A 470 13.43 36.94 31.25
CA THR A 470 14.19 36.87 30.00
C THR A 470 14.21 35.42 29.50
N PRO A 471 13.82 35.13 28.23
CA PRO A 471 13.78 33.75 27.73
C PRO A 471 15.20 33.25 27.42
N ILE A 472 15.68 32.27 28.18
CA ILE A 472 16.88 31.50 27.85
C ILE A 472 16.47 30.28 27.01
N PRO A 473 17.05 30.05 25.81
CA PRO A 473 16.78 28.84 25.04
C PRO A 473 17.40 27.63 25.75
N ILE A 474 16.57 26.73 26.27
CA ILE A 474 17.01 25.44 26.81
C ILE A 474 17.11 24.45 25.64
N THR A 475 18.30 24.26 25.12
CA THR A 475 18.63 23.12 24.26
C THR A 475 18.76 21.87 25.13
N LEU A 476 17.77 20.97 25.07
CA LEU A 476 17.85 19.65 25.69
C LEU A 476 18.83 18.76 24.90
N HIS A 477 20.13 18.89 25.17
CA HIS A 477 21.09 17.85 24.84
C HIS A 477 21.03 16.76 25.91
N LEU A 478 20.35 15.65 25.63
CA LEU A 478 20.58 14.41 26.35
C LEU A 478 21.99 13.92 26.00
N PRO A 479 22.94 13.85 26.95
CA PRO A 479 24.26 13.29 26.66
C PRO A 479 24.09 11.78 26.51
N GLN A 480 24.18 11.26 25.28
CA GLN A 480 24.49 9.85 25.10
C GLN A 480 25.88 9.61 25.69
N SER A 481 25.97 8.73 26.70
CA SER A 481 27.23 8.44 27.35
C SER A 481 28.25 7.95 26.30
N THR A 482 29.51 8.40 26.41
CA THR A 482 30.60 7.95 25.52
C THR A 482 30.73 6.41 25.50
N ALA A 483 30.30 5.75 26.58
CA ALA A 483 30.17 4.30 26.67
C ALA A 483 29.09 3.74 25.71
N ALA A 484 27.90 4.35 25.62
CA ALA A 484 26.85 3.93 24.71
C ALA A 484 27.29 4.01 23.23
N ILE A 485 28.02 5.08 22.86
CA ILE A 485 28.55 5.24 21.50
C ILE A 485 29.59 4.14 21.18
N LYS A 486 30.48 3.81 22.13
CA LYS A 486 31.46 2.72 21.97
C LYS A 486 30.80 1.35 21.87
N ILE A 487 29.77 1.08 22.67
CA ILE A 487 29.02 -0.18 22.63
C ILE A 487 28.28 -0.31 21.29
N GLN A 488 27.60 0.75 20.86
CA GLN A 488 26.86 0.77 19.59
C GLN A 488 27.79 0.63 18.39
N SER A 489 28.97 1.26 18.40
CA SER A 489 29.94 1.12 17.30
C SER A 489 30.54 -0.28 17.24
N ALA A 490 30.89 -0.87 18.38
CA ALA A 490 31.40 -2.25 18.47
C ALA A 490 30.34 -3.26 17.99
N TYR A 491 29.08 -3.08 18.40
CA TYR A 491 27.96 -3.92 17.98
C TYR A 491 27.69 -3.83 16.47
N ARG A 492 27.64 -2.61 15.91
CA ARG A 492 27.50 -2.40 14.45
C ARG A 492 28.64 -3.06 13.67
N ALA A 493 29.88 -2.90 14.12
CA ALA A 493 31.03 -3.52 13.48
C ALA A 493 31.01 -5.06 13.58
N HIS A 494 30.47 -5.63 14.66
CA HIS A 494 30.27 -7.07 14.79
C HIS A 494 29.20 -7.59 13.81
N LEU A 495 28.05 -6.91 13.72
CA LEU A 495 26.97 -7.26 12.79
C LEU A 495 27.44 -7.20 11.33
N ILE A 496 28.11 -6.12 10.92
CA ILE A 496 28.64 -5.97 9.55
C ILE A 496 29.59 -7.13 9.22
N ARG A 497 30.54 -7.46 10.10
CA ARG A 497 31.46 -8.59 9.87
C ARG A 497 30.73 -9.92 9.77
N THR A 498 29.68 -10.12 10.55
CA THR A 498 28.87 -11.34 10.53
C THR A 498 28.12 -11.46 9.21
N HIS A 499 27.49 -10.37 8.75
CA HIS A 499 26.80 -10.32 7.47
C HIS A 499 27.75 -10.55 6.28
N PHE A 500 28.92 -9.91 6.28
CA PHE A 500 29.93 -10.14 5.23
C PHE A 500 30.47 -11.57 5.23
N LYS A 501 30.60 -12.22 6.38
CA LYS A 501 30.96 -13.65 6.45
C LYS A 501 29.88 -14.53 5.81
N THR A 502 28.61 -14.25 6.08
CA THR A 502 27.50 -14.99 5.46
C THR A 502 27.46 -14.77 3.94
N ILE A 503 27.62 -13.53 3.48
CA ILE A 503 27.66 -13.19 2.04
C ILE A 503 28.86 -13.87 1.37
N ALA A 504 30.04 -13.85 1.98
CA ALA A 504 31.24 -14.50 1.45
C ALA A 504 31.10 -16.03 1.39
N ALA A 505 30.45 -16.65 2.38
CA ALA A 505 30.17 -18.08 2.36
C ALA A 505 29.21 -18.44 1.20
N VAL A 506 28.13 -17.68 1.03
CA VAL A 506 27.19 -17.88 -0.10
C VAL A 506 27.90 -17.68 -1.45
N HIS A 507 28.77 -16.68 -1.56
CA HIS A 507 29.57 -16.47 -2.77
C HIS A 507 30.49 -17.65 -3.08
N SER A 508 31.18 -18.19 -2.07
CA SER A 508 32.04 -19.37 -2.23
C SER A 508 31.24 -20.62 -2.63
N GLU A 509 30.03 -20.80 -2.10
CA GLU A 509 29.15 -21.88 -2.53
C GLU A 509 28.69 -21.68 -3.98
N ALA A 510 28.42 -20.44 -4.41
CA ALA A 510 28.13 -20.13 -5.80
C ALA A 510 29.34 -20.38 -6.74
N ASP A 511 30.58 -20.12 -6.28
CA ASP A 511 31.81 -20.48 -7.01
C ASP A 511 31.94 -21.99 -7.24
N GLU A 512 31.46 -22.81 -6.30
CA GLU A 512 31.42 -24.27 -6.45
C GLU A 512 30.35 -24.70 -7.45
N PHE A 513 29.16 -24.09 -7.40
CA PHE A 513 28.10 -24.35 -8.37
C PHE A 513 28.50 -24.00 -9.80
N GLN A 514 29.18 -22.87 -10.00
CA GLN A 514 29.69 -22.49 -11.32
C GLN A 514 30.66 -23.55 -11.86
N ARG A 515 31.61 -24.01 -11.05
CA ARG A 515 32.55 -25.09 -11.44
C ARG A 515 31.85 -26.40 -11.73
N LEU A 516 30.74 -26.69 -11.04
CA LEU A 516 29.93 -27.87 -11.29
C LEU A 516 29.20 -27.78 -12.63
N ILE A 517 28.57 -26.64 -12.93
CA ILE A 517 27.84 -26.37 -14.20
C ILE A 517 28.81 -26.40 -15.40
N GLN A 518 30.08 -26.05 -15.21
CA GLN A 518 31.11 -26.10 -16.25
C GLN A 518 31.55 -27.53 -16.63
N ARG A 519 31.18 -28.56 -15.86
CA ARG A 519 31.53 -29.94 -16.17
C ARG A 519 30.57 -30.52 -17.21
N GLN A 520 31.12 -31.07 -18.28
CA GLN A 520 30.34 -31.68 -19.36
C GLN A 520 29.39 -32.77 -18.84
N ASP A 521 29.86 -33.63 -17.94
CA ASP A 521 29.06 -34.70 -17.31
C ASP A 521 27.81 -34.15 -16.59
N THR A 522 27.92 -32.96 -15.98
CA THR A 522 26.81 -32.28 -15.30
C THR A 522 25.84 -31.67 -16.29
N VAL A 523 26.35 -31.03 -17.36
CA VAL A 523 25.52 -30.50 -18.45
C VAL A 523 24.71 -31.61 -19.11
N ASP A 524 25.34 -32.75 -19.39
CA ASP A 524 24.69 -33.90 -20.01
C ASP A 524 23.62 -34.52 -19.07
N ALA A 525 23.91 -34.59 -17.77
CA ALA A 525 22.95 -35.06 -16.77
C ALA A 525 21.74 -34.12 -16.61
N VAL A 526 21.95 -32.81 -16.61
CA VAL A 526 20.86 -31.80 -16.53
C VAL A 526 20.01 -31.81 -17.80
N ARG A 527 20.63 -31.97 -18.97
CA ARG A 527 19.92 -32.05 -20.26
C ARG A 527 19.05 -33.30 -20.38
N THR A 528 19.49 -34.41 -19.81
CA THR A 528 18.80 -35.71 -19.94
C THR A 528 17.86 -36.02 -18.77
N SER A 529 17.96 -35.31 -17.64
CA SER A 529 17.18 -35.57 -16.43
C SER A 529 16.60 -34.30 -15.80
N GLU A 530 15.27 -34.13 -15.92
CA GLU A 530 14.51 -33.08 -15.22
C GLU A 530 14.71 -33.12 -13.69
N ARG A 531 14.99 -34.31 -13.14
CA ARG A 531 15.26 -34.46 -11.70
C ARG A 531 16.56 -33.79 -11.28
N GLU A 532 17.62 -33.87 -12.10
CA GLU A 532 18.89 -33.21 -11.81
C GLU A 532 18.80 -31.70 -12.03
N LYS A 533 18.03 -31.24 -13.04
CA LYS A 533 17.70 -29.82 -13.21
C LYS A 533 17.01 -29.24 -11.97
N LEU A 534 15.95 -29.90 -11.49
CA LEU A 534 15.22 -29.46 -10.29
C LEU A 534 16.14 -29.42 -9.06
N ARG A 535 16.99 -30.43 -8.87
CA ARG A 535 17.95 -30.48 -7.77
C ARG A 535 18.94 -29.31 -7.79
N MET A 536 19.43 -28.92 -8.97
CA MET A 536 20.35 -27.78 -9.12
C MET A 536 19.64 -26.45 -8.88
N ASN A 537 18.43 -26.30 -9.40
CA ASN A 537 17.61 -25.11 -9.18
C ASN A 537 17.22 -24.93 -7.70
N GLU A 538 16.85 -26.02 -7.00
CA GLU A 538 16.62 -26.01 -5.55
C GLU A 538 17.87 -25.59 -4.76
N SER A 539 19.04 -26.04 -5.19
CA SER A 539 20.29 -25.72 -4.51
C SER A 539 20.69 -24.24 -4.70
N LEU A 540 20.52 -23.69 -5.89
CA LEU A 540 20.73 -22.26 -6.16
C LEU A 540 19.70 -21.39 -5.42
N MET A 541 18.44 -21.82 -5.35
CA MET A 541 17.40 -21.14 -4.55
C MET A 541 17.73 -21.15 -3.05
N ARG A 542 18.32 -22.23 -2.53
CA ARG A 542 18.77 -22.30 -1.14
C ARG A 542 19.83 -21.24 -0.84
N LEU A 543 20.74 -20.98 -1.78
CA LEU A 543 21.74 -19.91 -1.65
C LEU A 543 21.10 -18.52 -1.64
N LEU A 544 20.09 -18.28 -2.48
CA LEU A 544 19.33 -17.02 -2.47
C LEU A 544 18.60 -16.80 -1.14
N LEU A 545 17.92 -17.83 -0.61
CA LEU A 545 17.24 -17.74 0.69
C LEU A 545 18.22 -17.48 1.85
N LYS A 546 19.40 -18.10 1.82
CA LYS A 546 20.48 -17.86 2.78
C LYS A 546 21.00 -16.43 2.68
N LEU A 547 21.05 -15.87 1.48
CA LEU A 547 21.46 -14.49 1.23
C LEU A 547 20.39 -13.47 1.67
N ASP A 548 19.11 -13.77 1.47
CA ASP A 548 17.98 -12.94 1.90
C ASP A 548 17.85 -12.84 3.43
N SER A 549 18.34 -13.84 4.16
CA SER A 549 18.43 -13.79 5.63
C SER A 549 19.36 -12.70 6.17
N VAL A 550 20.18 -12.06 5.31
CA VAL A 550 21.10 -10.98 5.67
C VAL A 550 20.39 -9.62 5.56
N PRO A 551 20.17 -8.89 6.67
CA PRO A 551 19.52 -7.58 6.66
C PRO A 551 20.32 -6.53 5.86
N GLY A 552 19.66 -5.83 4.94
CA GLY A 552 20.27 -4.82 4.08
C GLY A 552 20.38 -3.41 4.68
N VAL A 553 20.51 -3.31 6.01
CA VAL A 553 20.47 -2.04 6.76
C VAL A 553 21.72 -1.18 6.50
N ASP A 554 22.87 -1.83 6.26
CA ASP A 554 24.11 -1.16 5.89
C ASP A 554 24.26 -1.10 4.35
N PRO A 555 24.55 0.07 3.75
CA PRO A 555 24.68 0.22 2.31
C PRO A 555 25.73 -0.69 1.66
N ALA A 556 26.86 -0.96 2.33
CA ALA A 556 27.92 -1.81 1.79
C ALA A 556 27.54 -3.29 1.87
N VAL A 557 26.89 -3.71 2.96
CA VAL A 557 26.32 -5.06 3.07
C VAL A 557 25.25 -5.29 2.00
N ARG A 558 24.39 -4.30 1.78
CA ARG A 558 23.34 -4.34 0.75
C ARG A 558 23.90 -4.50 -0.65
N GLU A 559 24.98 -3.77 -0.99
CA GLU A 559 25.59 -3.87 -2.32
C GLU A 559 26.33 -5.19 -2.51
N ALA A 560 27.08 -5.65 -1.49
CA ALA A 560 27.71 -6.96 -1.52
C ALA A 560 26.67 -8.08 -1.69
N ARG A 561 25.55 -8.01 -0.96
CA ARG A 561 24.42 -8.93 -1.09
C ARG A 561 23.88 -8.94 -2.53
N ARG A 562 23.61 -7.76 -3.11
CA ARG A 562 23.11 -7.63 -4.49
C ARG A 562 24.05 -8.23 -5.53
N LYS A 563 25.37 -8.06 -5.37
CA LYS A 563 26.35 -8.63 -6.31
C LYS A 563 26.29 -10.17 -6.31
N VAL A 564 26.21 -10.79 -5.13
CA VAL A 564 26.08 -12.25 -5.02
C VAL A 564 24.72 -12.74 -5.51
N SER A 565 23.62 -12.02 -5.21
CA SER A 565 22.29 -12.36 -5.71
C SER A 565 22.24 -12.39 -7.23
N ARG A 566 22.78 -11.34 -7.89
CA ARG A 566 22.84 -11.26 -9.36
C ARG A 566 23.60 -12.44 -9.95
N ARG A 567 24.73 -12.80 -9.34
CA ARG A 567 25.52 -13.95 -9.77
C ARG A 567 24.78 -15.27 -9.67
N ILE A 568 24.07 -15.52 -8.56
CA ILE A 568 23.29 -16.76 -8.39
C ILE A 568 22.15 -16.84 -9.40
N VAL A 569 21.47 -15.72 -9.68
CA VAL A 569 20.42 -15.67 -10.71
C VAL A 569 20.99 -15.97 -12.09
N GLY A 570 22.16 -15.42 -12.45
CA GLY A 570 22.83 -15.77 -13.70
C GLY A 570 23.15 -17.25 -13.82
N LEU A 571 23.57 -17.92 -12.72
CA LEU A 571 23.77 -19.37 -12.71
C LEU A 571 22.46 -20.15 -12.90
N GLN A 572 21.33 -19.66 -12.41
CA GLN A 572 20.01 -20.28 -12.64
C GLN A 572 19.60 -20.19 -14.11
N GLU A 573 19.80 -19.02 -14.73
CA GLU A 573 19.51 -18.81 -16.16
C GLU A 573 20.34 -19.76 -17.04
N ILE A 574 21.61 -19.97 -16.69
CA ILE A 574 22.49 -20.93 -17.38
C ILE A 574 21.95 -22.36 -17.26
N VAL A 575 21.55 -22.79 -16.05
CA VAL A 575 20.99 -24.14 -15.83
C VAL A 575 19.70 -24.34 -16.62
N ASP A 576 18.86 -23.31 -16.69
CA ASP A 576 17.60 -23.37 -17.44
C ASP A 576 17.84 -23.39 -18.97
N ALA A 577 18.87 -22.71 -19.46
CA ALA A 577 19.25 -22.67 -20.87
C ALA A 577 19.85 -24.00 -21.39
N ILE A 578 20.44 -24.84 -20.53
CA ILE A 578 21.01 -26.15 -20.91
C ILE A 578 19.96 -27.10 -21.52
N VAL A 579 18.67 -26.90 -21.20
CA VAL A 579 17.55 -27.77 -21.59
C VAL A 579 16.76 -27.25 -22.80
N SER A 580 16.88 -25.96 -23.17
CA SER A 580 16.26 -25.43 -24.38
C SER A 580 17.06 -25.82 -25.63
N GLU A 581 16.42 -26.33 -26.68
CA GLU A 581 17.02 -26.74 -27.98
C GLU A 581 17.66 -25.59 -28.80
N ASP A 582 17.79 -24.39 -28.24
CA ASP A 582 18.22 -23.18 -28.96
C ASP A 582 19.75 -22.96 -28.89
N VAL A 583 20.53 -24.02 -29.14
CA VAL A 583 21.99 -23.99 -29.04
C VAL A 583 22.70 -24.08 -30.40
N ASP A 584 22.03 -23.81 -31.51
CA ASP A 584 22.72 -23.65 -32.81
C ASP A 584 23.20 -22.21 -33.08
N GLY A 585 22.77 -21.23 -32.27
CA GLY A 585 23.14 -19.81 -32.44
C GLY A 585 24.07 -19.23 -31.37
N PHE A 586 24.12 -19.80 -30.16
CA PHE A 586 24.92 -19.25 -29.05
C PHE A 586 26.31 -19.89 -28.91
N TRP A 587 26.49 -21.10 -29.46
CA TRP A 587 27.68 -21.94 -29.31
C TRP A 587 28.17 -22.57 -30.63
N GLY A 588 27.84 -21.99 -31.79
CA GLY A 588 28.18 -22.52 -33.11
C GLY A 588 29.44 -21.91 -33.73
N GLY A 589 30.59 -22.57 -33.57
CA GLY A 589 31.82 -22.30 -34.33
C GLY A 589 32.62 -23.60 -34.53
N ARG A 590 32.92 -23.95 -35.78
CA ARG A 590 33.64 -25.18 -36.17
C ARG A 590 35.03 -25.23 -35.56
N ASP A 591 35.17 -26.06 -34.53
CA ASP A 591 36.29 -26.92 -34.16
C ASP A 591 36.27 -27.06 -32.64
N GLY A 592 36.32 -28.31 -32.16
CA GLY A 592 36.08 -28.65 -30.75
C GLY A 592 36.92 -27.84 -29.76
N GLY A 593 36.26 -27.08 -28.91
CA GLY A 593 36.85 -26.33 -27.80
C GLY A 593 35.87 -25.28 -27.27
N PHE A 594 35.66 -25.25 -25.95
CA PHE A 594 34.89 -24.24 -25.22
C PHE A 594 35.30 -22.82 -25.67
N GLY A 595 34.46 -22.16 -26.47
CA GLY A 595 34.81 -20.96 -27.25
C GLY A 595 34.05 -19.68 -26.91
N ARG A 596 33.55 -19.54 -25.67
CA ARG A 596 33.32 -18.23 -25.03
C ARG A 596 33.84 -18.34 -23.61
N ASN A 597 34.68 -17.39 -23.18
CA ASN A 597 35.10 -17.32 -21.80
C ASN A 597 33.87 -16.90 -20.96
N TRP A 598 33.58 -17.65 -19.90
CA TRP A 598 32.44 -17.39 -19.02
C TRP A 598 32.48 -15.99 -18.40
N ASP A 599 33.68 -15.45 -18.23
CA ASP A 599 33.89 -14.09 -17.76
C ASP A 599 33.46 -13.04 -18.80
N ASP A 600 33.53 -13.35 -20.10
CA ASP A 600 33.13 -12.43 -21.17
C ASP A 600 31.60 -12.31 -21.26
N VAL A 601 30.87 -13.41 -21.05
CA VAL A 601 29.40 -13.42 -21.02
C VAL A 601 28.87 -12.65 -19.81
N LEU A 602 29.51 -12.80 -18.65
CA LEU A 602 29.18 -12.02 -17.45
C LEU A 602 29.57 -10.54 -17.60
N ALA A 603 30.71 -10.24 -18.24
CA ALA A 603 31.15 -8.87 -18.50
C ALA A 603 30.24 -8.12 -19.49
N GLU A 604 29.79 -8.77 -20.57
CA GLU A 604 28.81 -8.18 -21.51
C GLU A 604 27.49 -7.83 -20.81
N MET A 605 26.99 -8.73 -19.95
CA MET A 605 25.79 -8.49 -19.15
C MET A 605 25.99 -7.39 -18.10
N GLU A 606 27.18 -7.26 -17.51
CA GLU A 606 27.52 -6.18 -16.57
C GLU A 606 27.66 -4.81 -17.30
N GLU A 607 28.22 -4.79 -18.50
CA GLU A 607 28.40 -3.59 -19.32
C GLU A 607 27.08 -3.05 -19.88
N GLU A 608 26.14 -3.92 -20.26
CA GLU A 608 24.79 -3.55 -20.70
C GLU A 608 23.99 -2.88 -19.58
N VAL A 609 24.11 -3.38 -18.36
CA VAL A 609 23.44 -2.83 -17.16
C VAL A 609 24.09 -1.53 -16.68
N CYS A 610 25.40 -1.36 -16.87
CA CYS A 610 26.12 -0.11 -16.56
C CYS A 610 25.80 1.01 -17.57
N ARG A 611 25.61 0.69 -18.84
CA ARG A 611 25.18 1.65 -19.88
C ARG A 611 23.79 2.23 -19.59
N ASP A 612 22.89 1.43 -19.01
CA ASP A 612 21.51 1.83 -18.72
C ASP A 612 21.36 2.81 -17.54
N ARG A 613 22.42 3.13 -16.76
CA ARG A 613 22.30 3.96 -15.55
C ARG A 613 23.36 5.06 -15.32
N GLY A 614 24.16 5.40 -16.33
CA GLY A 614 24.98 6.63 -16.35
C GLY A 614 26.47 6.43 -16.04
N GLY A 615 27.31 6.91 -16.97
CA GLY A 615 28.77 6.95 -16.89
C GLY A 615 29.34 8.18 -16.18
N GLU A 616 30.69 8.25 -16.14
CA GLU A 616 31.61 9.28 -15.59
C GLU A 616 31.43 9.73 -14.11
N GLU A 617 30.24 9.64 -13.53
CA GLU A 617 29.98 10.10 -12.16
C GLU A 617 30.49 9.10 -11.09
N MET A 618 30.65 7.83 -11.47
CA MET A 618 31.18 6.74 -10.63
C MET A 618 32.70 6.86 -10.38
N GLU A 619 33.47 7.34 -11.36
CA GLU A 619 34.92 7.52 -11.22
C GLU A 619 35.27 8.65 -10.25
N ARG A 620 34.50 9.76 -10.27
CA ARG A 620 34.64 10.85 -9.28
C ARG A 620 34.28 10.38 -7.87
N TYR A 621 33.27 9.52 -7.74
CA TYR A 621 32.86 8.97 -6.45
C TYR A 621 33.93 8.05 -5.85
N CYS A 622 34.55 7.18 -6.66
CA CYS A 622 35.62 6.29 -6.23
C CYS A 622 36.90 7.03 -5.83
N ALA A 623 37.25 8.12 -6.52
CA ALA A 623 38.42 8.93 -6.21
C ALA A 623 38.26 9.75 -4.91
N GLN A 624 37.04 10.22 -4.59
CA GLN A 624 36.80 11.06 -3.42
C GLN A 624 36.55 10.30 -2.11
N TYR A 625 35.99 9.07 -2.16
CA TYR A 625 35.41 8.47 -0.95
C TYR A 625 35.97 7.11 -0.51
N LEU A 626 36.75 6.40 -1.32
CA LEU A 626 37.11 5.00 -1.01
C LEU A 626 38.53 4.74 -0.46
N GLY A 627 39.48 5.68 -0.57
CA GLY A 627 40.80 5.56 0.07
C GLY A 627 41.70 4.40 -0.44
N PHE A 628 42.98 4.68 -0.62
CA PHE A 628 43.95 3.83 -1.36
C PHE A 628 44.26 2.43 -0.77
N ARG A 629 43.66 2.01 0.34
CA ARG A 629 43.95 0.69 0.95
C ARG A 629 43.12 -0.48 0.39
N CYS A 630 42.00 -0.23 -0.29
CA CYS A 630 41.22 -1.30 -0.93
C CYS A 630 41.73 -1.67 -2.33
N LEU A 631 42.38 -0.74 -3.04
CA LEU A 631 42.93 -0.98 -4.38
C LEU A 631 44.14 -1.95 -4.36
N GLN A 632 44.93 -1.92 -3.27
CA GLN A 632 46.14 -2.73 -3.13
C GLN A 632 45.88 -4.23 -2.92
N ARG A 633 44.67 -4.61 -2.53
CA ARG A 633 44.23 -6.01 -2.47
C ARG A 633 43.59 -6.50 -3.76
N PHE A 634 43.12 -5.58 -4.61
CA PHE A 634 42.41 -5.91 -5.85
C PHE A 634 43.35 -6.03 -7.06
N LEU A 635 44.58 -5.51 -6.97
CA LEU A 635 45.59 -5.51 -8.05
C LEU A 635 46.64 -6.62 -7.92
N GLN A 636 46.36 -7.70 -7.17
CA GLN A 636 47.21 -8.90 -7.17
C GLN A 636 46.70 -9.93 -8.19
N GLU A 637 46.65 -9.56 -9.47
CA GLU A 637 46.74 -10.51 -10.57
C GLU A 637 47.68 -10.01 -11.67
N PRO A 638 48.41 -10.92 -12.35
CA PRO A 638 49.70 -10.62 -12.95
C PRO A 638 49.55 -10.30 -14.43
N ASN A 639 49.26 -9.04 -14.78
CA ASN A 639 49.67 -8.44 -16.04
C ASN A 639 49.42 -6.93 -15.97
N ILE A 640 50.50 -6.15 -16.14
CA ILE A 640 50.63 -4.74 -16.55
C ILE A 640 51.90 -4.20 -15.86
N GLN A 641 53.06 -4.62 -16.39
CA GLN A 641 54.35 -3.94 -16.16
C GLN A 641 54.58 -2.96 -17.32
N ALA A 642 54.19 -1.70 -17.15
CA ALA A 642 54.71 -0.62 -17.99
C ALA A 642 54.62 0.78 -17.34
N SER A 643 53.72 1.00 -16.37
CA SER A 643 53.45 2.37 -15.87
C SER A 643 54.04 2.68 -14.48
N LEU A 644 54.91 1.82 -13.94
CA LEU A 644 55.36 1.86 -12.53
C LEU A 644 56.59 2.74 -12.23
N PHE A 645 57.21 3.38 -13.22
CA PHE A 645 58.43 4.16 -12.97
C PHE A 645 58.17 5.63 -12.63
N PHE A 646 57.06 6.23 -13.09
CA PHE A 646 56.81 7.66 -12.89
C PHE A 646 56.10 8.01 -11.56
N LEU A 647 55.33 7.09 -10.98
CA LEU A 647 54.62 7.31 -9.71
C LEU A 647 55.47 7.08 -8.45
N ARG A 648 56.63 6.42 -8.56
CA ARG A 648 57.45 6.09 -7.38
C ARG A 648 58.19 7.31 -6.81
N THR A 649 58.45 8.33 -7.64
CA THR A 649 59.22 9.52 -7.26
C THR A 649 58.35 10.60 -6.60
N LEU A 650 57.04 10.65 -6.89
CA LEU A 650 56.12 11.65 -6.31
C LEU A 650 55.56 11.26 -4.92
N ILE A 651 55.67 10.00 -4.52
CA ILE A 651 55.07 9.47 -3.29
C ILE A 651 56.03 9.55 -2.08
N TYR A 652 57.35 9.58 -2.31
CA TYR A 652 58.33 9.61 -1.20
C TYR A 652 58.38 10.95 -0.46
N ASP A 653 58.07 12.08 -1.13
CA ASP A 653 58.18 13.41 -0.53
C ASP A 653 56.95 13.80 0.33
N ASN A 654 55.77 13.23 0.06
CA ASN A 654 54.55 13.56 0.81
C ASN A 654 54.36 12.74 2.10
N MET A 655 55.07 11.63 2.26
CA MET A 655 54.89 10.74 3.42
C MET A 655 55.69 11.19 4.67
N GLN A 656 56.71 12.03 4.53
CA GLN A 656 57.49 12.59 5.65
C GLN A 656 56.77 13.71 6.40
N LEU A 657 55.84 14.44 5.76
CA LEU A 657 55.18 15.61 6.34
C LEU A 657 53.98 15.29 7.26
N HIS A 658 53.39 14.09 7.17
CA HIS A 658 52.20 13.72 7.98
C HIS A 658 52.52 12.91 9.24
N LEU A 659 53.64 12.19 9.29
CA LEU A 659 54.04 11.41 10.48
C LEU A 659 54.49 12.27 11.67
N GLN A 660 54.90 13.53 11.47
CA GLN A 660 55.28 14.43 12.56
C GLN A 660 54.09 15.06 13.30
N ARG A 661 52.88 15.04 12.72
CA ARG A 661 51.73 15.79 13.25
C ARG A 661 50.88 15.00 14.24
N ASP A 662 50.83 13.67 14.09
CA ASP A 662 50.00 12.79 14.94
C ASP A 662 50.70 12.35 16.23
N MET A 663 52.02 12.51 16.33
CA MET A 663 52.77 12.17 17.54
C MET A 663 52.60 13.19 18.68
N HIS A 664 52.04 14.37 18.40
CA HIS A 664 51.89 15.47 19.37
C HIS A 664 50.56 15.47 20.16
N LEU A 665 49.57 14.67 19.74
CA LEU A 665 48.21 14.66 20.33
C LEU A 665 47.98 13.54 21.37
N LEU A 666 48.97 12.70 21.63
CA LEU A 666 48.90 11.59 22.59
C LEU A 666 49.52 11.89 23.98
N GLN A 667 49.82 13.16 24.29
CA GLN A 667 50.51 13.54 25.54
C GLN A 667 49.67 14.32 26.57
N SER A 668 48.35 14.49 26.41
CA SER A 668 47.55 15.20 27.42
C SER A 668 46.36 14.38 27.95
N GLU A 669 46.37 14.21 29.27
CA GLU A 669 45.26 13.81 30.16
C GLU A 669 45.12 12.33 30.55
N SER A 670 46.10 11.88 31.36
CA SER A 670 45.94 11.51 32.78
C SER A 670 44.61 10.89 33.27
N PHE A 671 44.56 9.56 33.41
CA PHE A 671 43.98 8.91 34.61
C PHE A 671 44.76 7.61 34.90
N GLY A 672 45.38 7.56 36.08
CA GLY A 672 46.43 6.60 36.46
C GLY A 672 46.00 5.13 36.60
N VAL A 673 46.49 4.30 35.69
CA VAL A 673 46.71 2.85 35.91
C VAL A 673 48.09 2.50 35.33
N PRO A 674 49.01 1.85 36.07
CA PRO A 674 50.30 1.43 35.52
C PRO A 674 50.14 0.37 34.41
N GLN A 675 50.81 0.59 33.28
CA GLN A 675 50.82 -0.28 32.08
C GLN A 675 51.13 -1.76 32.34
N SER A 676 51.74 -2.11 33.47
CA SER A 676 52.14 -3.48 33.82
C SER A 676 50.98 -4.40 34.22
N GLN A 677 49.85 -3.88 34.73
CA GLN A 677 48.68 -4.70 35.08
C GLN A 677 47.78 -5.03 33.87
N PHE A 678 47.71 -4.16 32.87
CA PHE A 678 46.83 -4.35 31.70
C PHE A 678 47.35 -5.45 30.74
N LEU A 679 48.67 -5.65 30.67
CA LEU A 679 49.29 -6.67 29.82
C LEU A 679 49.29 -8.07 30.44
N MET A 680 49.19 -8.18 31.77
CA MET A 680 49.19 -9.47 32.48
C MET A 680 47.81 -10.15 32.41
N GLN A 681 46.72 -9.37 32.34
CA GLN A 681 45.35 -9.87 32.22
C GLN A 681 45.02 -10.39 30.81
N LEU A 682 45.73 -9.88 29.78
CA LEU A 682 45.59 -10.34 28.38
C LEU A 682 46.32 -11.67 28.08
N ALA A 683 47.21 -12.12 28.96
CA ALA A 683 48.01 -13.34 28.76
C ALA A 683 47.33 -14.63 29.25
N LEU A 684 46.23 -14.53 30.01
CA LEU A 684 45.53 -15.68 30.61
C LEU A 684 44.41 -16.27 29.74
N GLU A 685 44.06 -15.65 28.60
CA GLU A 685 42.96 -16.10 27.72
C GLU A 685 43.41 -16.75 26.39
N LEU A 686 44.70 -17.03 26.22
CA LEU A 686 45.22 -17.57 24.94
C LEU A 686 45.70 -19.03 25.06
N PRO A 687 45.40 -19.89 24.07
CA PRO A 687 45.77 -21.29 24.10
C PRO A 687 47.30 -21.54 24.02
N PRO A 688 47.82 -22.66 24.57
CA PRO A 688 49.23 -22.87 24.91
C PRO A 688 50.23 -22.75 23.74
N HIS A 689 49.76 -22.96 22.51
CA HIS A 689 50.61 -22.98 21.32
C HIS A 689 51.13 -21.60 20.88
N LYS A 690 50.65 -20.50 21.49
CA LYS A 690 51.10 -19.13 21.16
C LYS A 690 52.12 -18.52 22.12
N HIS A 691 52.48 -19.18 23.22
CA HIS A 691 53.43 -18.63 24.20
C HIS A 691 54.86 -18.45 23.64
N ARG A 692 55.30 -19.26 22.68
CA ARG A 692 56.64 -19.14 22.07
C ARG A 692 56.81 -17.89 21.19
N ALA A 693 55.72 -17.29 20.71
CA ALA A 693 55.77 -16.10 19.86
C ALA A 693 55.98 -14.80 20.68
N ILE A 694 55.61 -14.80 21.96
CA ILE A 694 55.74 -13.64 22.83
C ILE A 694 57.14 -13.56 23.46
N GLN A 695 57.72 -14.69 23.89
CA GLN A 695 59.09 -14.72 24.43
C GLN A 695 60.15 -14.19 23.44
N ARG A 696 59.96 -14.39 22.13
CA ARG A 696 60.88 -13.88 21.10
C ARG A 696 60.69 -12.40 20.77
N ARG A 697 59.60 -11.74 21.21
CA ARG A 697 59.29 -10.34 20.88
C ARG A 697 59.41 -9.37 22.06
N THR A 698 59.49 -9.84 23.30
CA THR A 698 59.55 -8.94 24.48
C THR A 698 60.82 -9.06 25.32
N GLY A 699 61.70 -10.03 25.08
CA GLY A 699 63.03 -10.08 25.70
C GLY A 699 63.09 -10.33 27.21
N VAL A 700 62.00 -10.80 27.85
CA VAL A 700 61.97 -11.10 29.29
C VAL A 700 62.30 -12.58 29.54
N HIS A 701 63.43 -12.85 30.20
CA HIS A 701 63.82 -14.20 30.63
C HIS A 701 62.99 -14.67 31.83
N SER A 702 62.65 -15.96 31.83
CA SER A 702 61.98 -16.66 32.91
C SER A 702 62.84 -16.70 34.17
N GLY A 703 62.56 -15.83 35.13
CA GLY A 703 63.26 -15.83 36.40
C GLY A 703 62.78 -14.76 37.35
N GLN A 704 61.50 -14.82 37.74
CA GLN A 704 60.93 -14.35 39.02
C GLN A 704 59.42 -14.18 38.87
N LEU A 705 58.69 -15.28 39.04
CA LEU A 705 57.29 -15.28 39.42
C LEU A 705 57.25 -15.89 40.82
N ASN A 706 57.29 -15.06 41.86
CA ASN A 706 56.89 -15.45 43.21
C ASN A 706 55.63 -14.66 43.56
N PHE A 707 54.57 -15.44 43.80
CA PHE A 707 53.30 -15.18 44.49
C PHE A 707 53.11 -13.79 45.12
N ILE A 708 51.98 -13.15 44.79
CA ILE A 708 50.73 -13.13 45.58
C ILE A 708 49.58 -12.76 44.64
#